data_AF-A0A925KA25-F1
#
_entry.id   AF-A0A925KA25-F1
#
_cell.length_a   1.000
_cell.length_b   1.000
_cell.length_c   1.000
_cell.angle_alpha   90.00
_cell.angle_beta   90.00
_cell.angle_gamma   90.00
#
_symmetry.space_group_name_H-M   'P 1'
#
loop_
_entity.id
_entity.type
_entity.pdbx_description
1 polymer ?
#
loop_
_entity_poly.entity_id
_entity_poly.type
_entity_poly.pdbx_seq_one_letter_code
_entity_poly.pdbx_strand_id
1 'polypeptide(L)'
;MKRILFTMFMMLSAGIIYGQTTYYWVGGTTPTTSITIGTNWNTALNGSGSSRASSSDPSDILIFDGTNVGGATPATGTVAVLGNGGITCAQIKFINNASATFIRATAGTSTFNLNGGAGEDFVIEAGSSLGLISQTGSLRFAMAGNTTGRVSGSLRMITPLQARFDNTLTGTPGSFRFTSGSSFTTNITSASSSYAFGSNSQSTEKWVVFENGSHLYYEGGYSPVANNSTFTAIVFEPGSTYHHRANNGSGSFLNRRSFGNISVEDGATLTADGPVYRINNLNIDAGCNFITHTSGQTAVMGNITMNGNLTSPAASGNELMLCGAAPQTISGAGTLHPAGIIIANNADVSLAKNIEADNIVNVLGKINFNSSQVTGSSTFNAEGINAAVNATGNTVTGNYIITGNSGISIGMRGYLISGAGIAANTSIISVSTTGDTIYISNALTATATGVAITANSTGAILTTSNANGFDAATGSVIVAGNHSFENNINYIINGATTKPFGISTGSASITTVTGFTDINAAVTANTNLSVSQHVGINGKFTLRPLDTLHILTGAGITGSFGSANYIVTGYNTTTGTQALIKYDGLNEAVIPVGTPNNYLPATLDPIQTNDLNISVFEGITANGLISGTPFTTLQQQTVVNAVWNINRTNGSGPIGLKLAWASPLEGTAFSSLPGSDIGIIENTGTLWSAPLAPGDNINDTARTIVPGSGSYGIGSVAQVDPFVFNNLLPKTYGDADFNGGATSLNTTQPITYTSDNAAVATIIADAIHITGAGTANITASQASDGFYPAASVTKPLTVNKAALNITADAKTKFELLPNPLLTATYSGFVLGETPAVLLTPAVLTTTAVQNSAPGKYPITVSGATAANYTVSFVNDSLTILAKQNQTITFNILTAKNYGNADFMLTASSTNNTIPIVYTSSNVSVATVAGNVVHITGAGTTDITASQAGSDGYFAATNVVRTLTVNKVALTVRVRDTVKIEQTPNPDFTVTYTGFVLGETAGNLTTAPVVTTTAQTNSAPGYYTLTPGGGISQNYNFIYVPGRLTVLPASDTTRRYLYLFVNAAGNLNVRTYSQKPALADVYLYDMGGRLLRKKNLFMPRGFINTEIDLTGIPNGAYAVAIKGNGVDLIKTISIIR
;
A
#
# COMPACT_ATOMS: atom_id res chain seq x y z
N MET A 1 -35.89 75.35 28.33
CA MET A 1 -36.41 74.01 28.67
C MET A 1 -37.40 73.46 27.64
N LYS A 2 -38.57 74.07 27.37
CA LYS A 2 -39.56 73.51 26.40
C LYS A 2 -39.00 73.16 24.99
N ARG A 3 -38.07 73.94 24.42
CA ARG A 3 -37.44 73.62 23.12
C ARG A 3 -36.48 72.42 23.17
N ILE A 4 -35.67 72.29 24.23
CA ILE A 4 -34.69 71.19 24.35
C ILE A 4 -35.39 69.85 24.60
N LEU A 5 -36.49 69.84 25.38
CA LEU A 5 -37.28 68.62 25.58
C LEU A 5 -37.95 68.16 24.28
N PHE A 6 -38.42 69.09 23.44
CA PHE A 6 -38.94 68.79 22.11
C PHE A 6 -37.85 68.25 21.15
N THR A 7 -36.63 68.79 21.22
CA THR A 7 -35.49 68.26 20.44
C THR A 7 -35.04 66.88 20.92
N MET A 8 -35.05 66.60 22.23
CA MET A 8 -34.75 65.25 22.73
C MET A 8 -35.85 64.25 22.38
N PHE A 9 -37.12 64.65 22.39
CA PHE A 9 -38.23 63.81 21.92
C PHE A 9 -38.10 63.51 20.41
N MET A 10 -37.76 64.52 19.60
CA MET A 10 -37.42 64.37 18.17
C MET A 10 -36.20 63.47 17.92
N MET A 11 -35.18 63.51 18.78
CA MET A 11 -33.99 62.64 18.65
C MET A 11 -34.22 61.20 19.14
N LEU A 12 -35.13 60.96 20.10
CA LEU A 12 -35.58 59.59 20.40
C LEU A 12 -36.43 59.01 19.25
N SER A 13 -37.16 59.83 18.48
CA SER A 13 -37.84 59.36 17.26
C SER A 13 -36.92 59.20 16.03
N ALA A 14 -35.67 59.67 16.08
CA ALA A 14 -34.70 59.53 14.99
C ALA A 14 -33.91 58.20 15.04
N GLY A 15 -34.23 57.33 16.01
CA GLY A 15 -33.66 56.00 16.19
C GLY A 15 -34.70 54.89 16.09
N ILE A 16 -35.77 55.07 15.30
CA ILE A 16 -36.64 53.96 14.91
C ILE A 16 -35.81 53.06 13.99
N ILE A 17 -35.21 52.03 14.58
CA ILE A 17 -34.91 50.80 13.86
C ILE A 17 -36.27 50.34 13.31
N TYR A 18 -36.47 50.44 11.99
CA TYR A 18 -37.61 49.80 11.34
C TYR A 18 -37.43 48.29 11.55
N GLY A 19 -38.09 47.77 12.58
CA GLY A 19 -38.17 46.34 12.82
C GLY A 19 -38.84 45.70 11.62
N GLN A 20 -38.21 44.68 11.05
CA GLN A 20 -38.77 43.94 9.93
C GLN A 20 -40.15 43.43 10.34
N THR A 21 -41.20 43.86 9.63
CA THR A 21 -42.57 43.48 9.98
C THR A 21 -42.93 42.20 9.22
N THR A 22 -43.30 41.16 9.97
CA THR A 22 -43.72 39.88 9.40
C THR A 22 -45.19 39.93 9.02
N TYR A 23 -45.48 39.58 7.77
CA TYR A 23 -46.82 39.43 7.24
C TYR A 23 -47.04 38.01 6.70
N TYR A 24 -48.07 37.35 7.21
CA TYR A 24 -48.53 36.05 6.73
C TYR A 24 -49.54 36.23 5.59
N TRP A 25 -49.48 35.35 4.60
CA TRP A 25 -50.50 35.26 3.57
C TRP A 25 -51.80 34.74 4.17
N VAL A 26 -52.88 35.52 4.00
CA VAL A 26 -54.24 35.20 4.47
C VAL A 26 -55.30 35.27 3.34
N GLY A 27 -54.87 35.45 2.09
CA GLY A 27 -55.75 35.63 0.93
C GLY A 27 -56.44 34.37 0.39
N GLY A 28 -56.36 33.24 1.10
CA GLY A 28 -56.93 31.95 0.69
C GLY A 28 -56.11 31.21 -0.37
N THR A 29 -56.64 30.09 -0.85
CA THR A 29 -56.00 29.20 -1.85
C THR A 29 -56.23 29.63 -3.30
N THR A 30 -57.34 30.30 -3.59
CA THR A 30 -57.72 30.76 -4.95
C THR A 30 -57.95 32.29 -5.00
N PRO A 31 -56.95 33.11 -4.66
CA PRO A 31 -57.11 34.57 -4.68
C PRO A 31 -57.36 35.05 -6.11
N THR A 32 -58.53 35.65 -6.36
CA THR A 32 -58.88 36.34 -7.61
C THR A 32 -58.11 37.67 -7.78
N THR A 33 -57.07 37.92 -6.97
CA THR A 33 -56.47 39.23 -6.75
C THR A 33 -54.93 39.16 -6.64
N SER A 34 -54.29 40.32 -6.83
CA SER A 34 -52.83 40.43 -6.96
C SER A 34 -52.08 40.26 -5.64
N ILE A 35 -50.85 39.75 -5.69
CA ILE A 35 -49.89 39.72 -4.57
C ILE A 35 -49.64 41.11 -3.94
N THR A 36 -49.92 42.17 -4.72
CA THR A 36 -49.76 43.57 -4.31
C THR A 36 -50.89 44.10 -3.42
N ILE A 37 -51.99 43.35 -3.23
CA ILE A 37 -53.11 43.81 -2.40
C ILE A 37 -52.81 43.60 -0.91
N GLY A 38 -52.79 44.70 -0.15
CA GLY A 38 -52.42 44.72 1.26
C GLY A 38 -53.29 43.86 2.19
N THR A 39 -54.58 43.68 1.87
CA THR A 39 -55.50 42.85 2.68
C THR A 39 -55.26 41.35 2.59
N ASN A 40 -54.50 40.88 1.59
CA ASN A 40 -54.11 39.47 1.47
C ASN A 40 -52.95 39.09 2.41
N TRP A 41 -52.38 40.08 3.11
CA TRP A 41 -51.21 39.98 3.98
C TRP A 41 -51.56 40.50 5.38
N ASN A 42 -51.28 39.75 6.44
CA ASN A 42 -51.66 40.13 7.80
C ASN A 42 -50.56 39.83 8.83
N THR A 43 -50.37 40.70 9.83
CA THR A 43 -49.34 40.48 10.88
C THR A 43 -49.63 39.30 11.81
N ALA A 44 -50.82 38.70 11.75
CA ALA A 44 -51.17 37.47 12.46
C ALA A 44 -51.71 36.41 11.50
N LEU A 45 -51.24 35.18 11.64
CA LEU A 45 -51.58 34.03 10.80
C LEU A 45 -53.09 33.72 10.75
N ASN A 46 -53.83 34.03 11.82
CA ASN A 46 -55.28 33.88 11.90
C ASN A 46 -56.07 35.11 11.38
N GLY A 47 -55.42 36.05 10.68
CA GLY A 47 -56.04 37.25 10.14
C GLY A 47 -56.45 38.32 11.16
N SER A 48 -56.15 38.16 12.44
CA SER A 48 -56.56 39.11 13.50
C SER A 48 -55.66 40.34 13.66
N GLY A 49 -54.53 40.39 12.95
CA GLY A 49 -53.57 41.49 12.97
C GLY A 49 -53.86 42.56 11.93
N SER A 50 -52.85 43.38 11.63
CA SER A 50 -52.96 44.48 10.66
C SER A 50 -52.65 44.05 9.23
N SER A 51 -53.37 44.60 8.25
CA SER A 51 -53.07 44.41 6.83
C SER A 51 -51.75 45.07 6.41
N ARG A 52 -51.10 44.58 5.35
CA ARG A 52 -49.87 45.19 4.81
C ARG A 52 -50.18 46.56 4.17
N ALA A 53 -49.41 47.58 4.55
CA ALA A 53 -49.69 48.97 4.17
C ALA A 53 -49.23 49.36 2.75
N SER A 54 -48.15 48.73 2.25
CA SER A 54 -47.60 49.02 0.91
C SER A 54 -47.09 47.74 0.25
N SER A 55 -47.16 47.66 -1.08
CA SER A 55 -46.50 46.59 -1.85
C SER A 55 -45.01 46.85 -2.12
N SER A 56 -44.52 48.06 -1.82
CA SER A 56 -43.16 48.52 -2.14
C SER A 56 -42.22 48.71 -0.94
N ASP A 57 -42.63 48.34 0.27
CA ASP A 57 -41.80 48.50 1.47
C ASP A 57 -40.61 47.51 1.45
N PRO A 58 -39.34 47.99 1.52
CA PRO A 58 -38.16 47.15 1.43
C PRO A 58 -37.79 46.40 2.72
N SER A 59 -38.51 46.61 3.83
CA SER A 59 -38.18 46.05 5.14
C SER A 59 -39.00 44.80 5.55
N ASP A 60 -40.11 44.54 4.85
CA ASP A 60 -41.07 43.50 5.21
C ASP A 60 -40.55 42.06 5.06
N ILE A 61 -41.05 41.16 5.91
CA ILE A 61 -40.91 39.70 5.78
C ILE A 61 -42.26 39.12 5.35
N LEU A 62 -42.33 38.53 4.16
CA LEU A 62 -43.54 37.94 3.62
C LEU A 62 -43.51 36.42 3.79
N ILE A 63 -44.52 35.83 4.44
CA ILE A 63 -44.56 34.40 4.76
C ILE A 63 -45.83 33.75 4.20
N PHE A 64 -45.65 32.69 3.41
CA PHE A 64 -46.67 31.67 3.17
C PHE A 64 -46.44 30.56 4.19
N ASP A 65 -47.43 30.30 5.04
CA ASP A 65 -47.39 29.25 6.07
C ASP A 65 -48.44 28.20 5.75
N GLY A 66 -48.01 26.95 5.53
CA GLY A 66 -48.90 25.86 5.12
C GLY A 66 -49.94 25.45 6.18
N THR A 67 -49.77 25.85 7.44
CA THR A 67 -50.76 25.57 8.50
C THR A 67 -52.03 26.38 8.37
N ASN A 68 -51.97 27.59 7.80
CA ASN A 68 -53.15 28.40 7.48
C ASN A 68 -52.84 29.49 6.44
N VAL A 69 -53.47 29.40 5.27
CA VAL A 69 -53.38 30.39 4.18
C VAL A 69 -54.65 31.26 4.02
N GLY A 70 -55.67 31.05 4.86
CA GLY A 70 -56.99 31.71 4.79
C GLY A 70 -57.29 32.70 5.93
N GLY A 71 -56.35 32.91 6.85
CA GLY A 71 -56.52 33.85 7.95
C GLY A 71 -57.62 33.45 8.93
N ALA A 72 -58.66 34.29 9.03
CA ALA A 72 -59.76 34.11 9.97
C ALA A 72 -60.66 32.91 9.64
N THR A 73 -60.68 32.48 8.37
CA THR A 73 -61.29 31.22 7.94
C THR A 73 -60.16 30.27 7.54
N PRO A 74 -59.73 29.34 8.42
CA PRO A 74 -58.55 28.53 8.16
C PRO A 74 -58.65 27.73 6.87
N ALA A 75 -57.58 27.77 6.08
CA ALA A 75 -57.48 27.03 4.82
C ALA A 75 -56.08 26.45 4.65
N THR A 76 -55.98 25.28 4.01
CA THR A 76 -54.72 24.58 3.71
C THR A 76 -54.74 24.10 2.26
N GLY A 77 -53.58 24.06 1.60
CA GLY A 77 -53.43 23.61 0.21
C GLY A 77 -52.69 24.61 -0.67
N THR A 78 -52.67 24.37 -1.98
CA THR A 78 -51.94 25.22 -2.95
C THR A 78 -52.59 26.59 -3.12
N VAL A 79 -51.80 27.64 -2.94
CA VAL A 79 -52.17 29.05 -3.14
C VAL A 79 -51.83 29.51 -4.57
N ALA A 80 -52.82 29.83 -5.39
CA ALA A 80 -52.64 30.33 -6.75
C ALA A 80 -52.58 31.87 -6.79
N VAL A 81 -51.41 32.48 -6.62
CA VAL A 81 -51.22 33.93 -6.50
C VAL A 81 -51.10 34.63 -7.86
N LEU A 82 -51.89 35.68 -8.10
CA LEU A 82 -51.70 36.54 -9.27
C LEU A 82 -50.52 37.50 -9.07
N GLY A 83 -49.44 37.29 -9.82
CA GLY A 83 -48.27 38.17 -9.90
C GLY A 83 -48.50 39.38 -10.82
N ASN A 84 -49.69 40.00 -10.80
CA ASN A 84 -50.01 41.16 -11.64
C ASN A 84 -49.57 42.46 -10.93
N GLY A 85 -48.30 42.83 -11.11
CA GLY A 85 -47.66 43.98 -10.45
C GLY A 85 -46.28 43.64 -9.90
N GLY A 86 -45.50 44.68 -9.58
CA GLY A 86 -44.23 44.50 -8.86
C GLY A 86 -44.44 44.55 -7.35
N ILE A 87 -43.60 43.83 -6.61
CA ILE A 87 -43.57 43.85 -5.14
C ILE A 87 -42.12 44.07 -4.69
N THR A 88 -41.93 44.71 -3.55
CA THR A 88 -40.63 44.83 -2.87
C THR A 88 -40.81 44.39 -1.42
N CYS A 89 -39.83 43.67 -0.89
CA CYS A 89 -39.73 43.28 0.52
C CYS A 89 -38.26 43.02 0.90
N ALA A 90 -37.97 42.84 2.19
CA ALA A 90 -36.68 42.34 2.63
C ALA A 90 -36.57 40.84 2.33
N GLN A 91 -37.62 40.08 2.71
CA GLN A 91 -37.62 38.62 2.68
C GLN A 91 -38.96 38.03 2.19
N ILE A 92 -38.91 36.83 1.60
CA ILE A 92 -40.07 36.01 1.24
C ILE A 92 -39.82 34.54 1.60
N LYS A 93 -40.76 33.90 2.30
CA LYS A 93 -40.59 32.55 2.88
C LYS A 93 -41.82 31.68 2.65
N PHE A 94 -41.57 30.40 2.36
CA PHE A 94 -42.58 29.34 2.24
C PHE A 94 -42.23 28.28 3.28
N ILE A 95 -43.04 28.19 4.33
CA ILE A 95 -42.76 27.43 5.55
C ILE A 95 -43.90 26.46 5.89
N ASN A 96 -43.64 25.49 6.77
CA ASN A 96 -44.66 24.58 7.32
C ASN A 96 -45.52 23.85 6.26
N ASN A 97 -44.90 23.36 5.17
CA ASN A 97 -45.55 22.73 4.01
C ASN A 97 -46.42 23.67 3.16
N ALA A 98 -46.07 24.97 3.10
CA ALA A 98 -46.74 25.92 2.20
C ALA A 98 -46.55 25.51 0.73
N SER A 99 -47.65 25.45 -0.03
CA SER A 99 -47.64 25.26 -1.48
C SER A 99 -48.16 26.52 -2.15
N ALA A 100 -47.39 27.12 -3.06
CA ALA A 100 -47.78 28.32 -3.78
C ALA A 100 -47.48 28.20 -5.28
N THR A 101 -48.28 28.85 -6.12
CA THR A 101 -48.05 28.99 -7.56
C THR A 101 -48.29 30.43 -7.97
N PHE A 102 -47.26 31.11 -8.46
CA PHE A 102 -47.34 32.48 -8.93
C PHE A 102 -47.66 32.47 -10.44
N ILE A 103 -48.73 33.16 -10.80
CA ILE A 103 -49.31 33.19 -12.15
C ILE A 103 -49.32 34.62 -12.68
N ARG A 104 -48.93 34.82 -13.94
CA ARG A 104 -49.01 36.13 -14.60
C ARG A 104 -49.93 36.09 -15.82
N ALA A 105 -51.14 36.63 -15.64
CA ALA A 105 -52.22 36.58 -16.63
C ALA A 105 -52.20 37.75 -17.64
N THR A 106 -51.20 38.64 -17.56
CA THR A 106 -51.08 39.84 -18.40
C THR A 106 -49.73 39.89 -19.13
N ALA A 107 -49.59 40.77 -20.14
CA ALA A 107 -48.35 41.00 -20.90
C ALA A 107 -47.30 41.83 -20.13
N GLY A 108 -46.03 41.83 -20.55
CA GLY A 108 -44.90 42.54 -19.91
C GLY A 108 -44.06 41.68 -18.95
N THR A 109 -43.50 42.29 -17.89
CA THR A 109 -42.76 41.58 -16.82
C THR A 109 -43.22 42.07 -15.44
N SER A 110 -43.39 41.16 -14.47
CA SER A 110 -43.56 41.49 -13.05
C SER A 110 -42.28 41.18 -12.29
N THR A 111 -41.83 42.13 -11.48
CA THR A 111 -40.58 42.01 -10.72
C THR A 111 -40.85 41.96 -9.21
N PHE A 112 -40.30 40.94 -8.56
CA PHE A 112 -40.31 40.73 -7.12
C PHE A 112 -38.92 41.11 -6.60
N ASN A 113 -38.78 42.30 -6.03
CA ASN A 113 -37.50 42.81 -5.53
C ASN A 113 -37.26 42.32 -4.09
N LEU A 114 -36.13 41.65 -3.87
CA LEU A 114 -35.68 41.18 -2.55
C LEU A 114 -34.42 41.95 -2.14
N ASN A 115 -34.56 42.85 -1.18
CA ASN A 115 -33.49 43.78 -0.77
C ASN A 115 -32.57 43.26 0.36
N GLY A 116 -32.87 42.08 0.90
CA GLY A 116 -32.10 41.47 1.98
C GLY A 116 -32.43 42.01 3.37
N GLY A 117 -32.13 41.23 4.41
CA GLY A 117 -32.42 41.56 5.79
C GLY A 117 -31.62 40.74 6.80
N ALA A 118 -32.14 40.59 8.02
CA ALA A 118 -31.51 39.73 9.02
C ALA A 118 -31.92 38.26 8.80
N GLY A 119 -30.95 37.38 8.53
CA GLY A 119 -31.19 35.96 8.26
C GLY A 119 -31.37 35.66 6.76
N GLU A 120 -32.10 34.59 6.44
CA GLU A 120 -32.30 34.15 5.05
C GLU A 120 -33.45 34.90 4.37
N ASP A 121 -33.22 35.35 3.13
CA ASP A 121 -34.12 36.30 2.47
C ASP A 121 -35.11 35.66 1.49
N PHE A 122 -34.68 34.66 0.71
CA PHE A 122 -35.58 33.78 -0.04
C PHE A 122 -35.55 32.38 0.57
N VAL A 123 -36.66 31.87 1.09
CA VAL A 123 -36.71 30.54 1.73
C VAL A 123 -37.86 29.70 1.18
N ILE A 124 -37.56 28.49 0.72
CA ILE A 124 -38.54 27.40 0.57
C ILE A 124 -38.09 26.28 1.51
N GLU A 125 -38.84 26.02 2.59
CA GLU A 125 -38.53 24.93 3.52
C GLU A 125 -38.82 23.55 2.92
N ALA A 126 -38.26 22.50 3.55
CA ALA A 126 -38.61 21.12 3.23
C ALA A 126 -40.14 20.91 3.35
N GLY A 127 -40.71 20.14 2.43
CA GLY A 127 -42.17 19.96 2.31
C GLY A 127 -42.93 21.15 1.70
N SER A 128 -42.32 22.33 1.57
CA SER A 128 -42.92 23.51 0.94
C SER A 128 -42.57 23.59 -0.55
N SER A 129 -43.35 24.33 -1.35
CA SER A 129 -43.09 24.50 -2.78
C SER A 129 -43.55 25.83 -3.38
N LEU A 130 -42.86 26.25 -4.43
CA LEU A 130 -43.20 27.40 -5.28
C LEU A 130 -43.19 27.01 -6.76
N GLY A 131 -44.33 27.16 -7.43
CA GLY A 131 -44.44 27.10 -8.88
C GLY A 131 -44.47 28.49 -9.51
N LEU A 132 -43.76 28.71 -10.61
CA LEU A 132 -43.86 29.88 -11.48
C LEU A 132 -44.44 29.40 -12.82
N ILE A 133 -45.70 29.72 -13.08
CA ILE A 133 -46.45 29.25 -14.26
C ILE A 133 -47.13 30.44 -14.93
N SER A 134 -46.76 30.73 -16.17
CA SER A 134 -47.30 31.89 -16.88
C SER A 134 -47.43 31.64 -18.38
N GLN A 135 -48.59 31.97 -18.94
CA GLN A 135 -48.87 31.84 -20.38
C GLN A 135 -48.84 33.18 -21.12
N THR A 136 -48.89 34.33 -20.41
CA THR A 136 -49.14 35.65 -21.03
C THR A 136 -48.03 36.68 -20.80
N GLY A 137 -47.19 36.54 -19.76
CA GLY A 137 -46.01 37.40 -19.61
C GLY A 137 -45.01 36.93 -18.55
N SER A 138 -43.96 37.70 -18.30
CA SER A 138 -42.76 37.20 -17.60
C SER A 138 -42.75 37.44 -16.09
N LEU A 139 -42.17 36.49 -15.34
CA LEU A 139 -41.97 36.56 -13.89
C LEU A 139 -40.47 36.71 -13.57
N ARG A 140 -40.11 37.67 -12.71
CA ARG A 140 -38.71 37.99 -12.37
C ARG A 140 -38.51 38.17 -10.87
N PHE A 141 -37.72 37.32 -10.24
CA PHE A 141 -37.23 37.56 -8.89
C PHE A 141 -35.88 38.29 -8.97
N ALA A 142 -35.88 39.56 -8.60
CA ALA A 142 -34.72 40.43 -8.62
C ALA A 142 -34.11 40.46 -7.20
N MET A 143 -32.98 39.81 -7.03
CA MET A 143 -32.27 39.74 -5.75
C MET A 143 -31.21 40.85 -5.70
N ALA A 144 -31.10 41.57 -4.58
CA ALA A 144 -30.01 42.51 -4.35
C ALA A 144 -28.67 41.78 -4.11
N GLY A 145 -27.55 42.50 -4.25
CA GLY A 145 -26.19 41.91 -4.26
C GLY A 145 -25.79 41.13 -2.99
N ASN A 146 -26.41 41.45 -1.85
CA ASN A 146 -26.22 40.81 -0.55
C ASN A 146 -27.33 39.81 -0.17
N THR A 147 -28.37 39.66 -0.99
CA THR A 147 -29.54 38.83 -0.69
C THR A 147 -29.19 37.35 -0.76
N THR A 148 -29.65 36.58 0.22
CA THR A 148 -29.43 35.13 0.33
C THR A 148 -30.68 34.32 -0.04
N GLY A 149 -30.48 33.12 -0.59
CA GLY A 149 -31.56 32.20 -0.90
C GLY A 149 -31.27 30.76 -0.46
N ARG A 150 -32.29 30.08 0.05
CA ARG A 150 -32.29 28.64 0.36
C ARG A 150 -33.56 27.98 -0.17
N VAL A 151 -33.37 26.92 -0.94
CA VAL A 151 -34.43 25.99 -1.32
C VAL A 151 -34.11 24.63 -0.71
N SER A 152 -34.96 24.20 0.22
CA SER A 152 -34.96 22.86 0.83
C SER A 152 -36.21 22.05 0.44
N GLY A 153 -37.20 22.68 -0.17
CA GLY A 153 -38.36 22.05 -0.81
C GLY A 153 -38.27 22.07 -2.34
N SER A 154 -39.38 22.39 -3.02
CA SER A 154 -39.46 22.30 -4.49
C SER A 154 -39.75 23.65 -5.17
N LEU A 155 -38.91 24.03 -6.13
CA LEU A 155 -39.11 25.16 -7.03
C LEU A 155 -39.42 24.67 -8.45
N ARG A 156 -40.43 25.22 -9.12
CA ARG A 156 -40.79 24.84 -10.50
C ARG A 156 -40.95 26.07 -11.39
N MET A 157 -40.35 26.07 -12.58
CA MET A 157 -40.50 27.08 -13.63
C MET A 157 -41.00 26.41 -14.91
N ILE A 158 -42.31 26.39 -15.11
CA ILE A 158 -42.92 25.74 -16.27
C ILE A 158 -43.76 26.79 -16.99
N THR A 159 -43.20 27.34 -18.06
CA THR A 159 -43.73 28.55 -18.68
C THR A 159 -43.28 28.67 -20.14
N PRO A 160 -44.21 28.89 -21.10
CA PRO A 160 -43.82 29.27 -22.46
C PRO A 160 -43.11 30.64 -22.55
N LEU A 161 -43.14 31.44 -21.48
CA LEU A 161 -42.55 32.78 -21.40
C LEU A 161 -41.44 32.84 -20.32
N GLN A 162 -40.69 33.95 -20.24
CA GLN A 162 -39.55 34.04 -19.32
C GLN A 162 -39.96 33.93 -17.85
N ALA A 163 -39.32 33.04 -17.09
CA ALA A 163 -39.24 33.08 -15.63
C ALA A 163 -37.77 33.04 -15.21
N ARG A 164 -37.37 33.86 -14.23
CA ARG A 164 -35.98 33.86 -13.72
C ARG A 164 -35.84 34.35 -12.29
N PHE A 165 -34.78 33.91 -11.64
CA PHE A 165 -34.11 34.65 -10.57
C PHE A 165 -32.88 35.35 -11.18
N ASP A 166 -32.64 36.61 -10.83
CA ASP A 166 -31.42 37.30 -11.22
C ASP A 166 -30.86 38.16 -10.08
N ASN A 167 -29.53 38.15 -9.94
CA ASN A 167 -28.86 39.07 -9.04
C ASN A 167 -28.70 40.44 -9.75
N THR A 168 -29.20 41.49 -9.13
CA THR A 168 -29.20 42.84 -9.70
C THR A 168 -27.85 43.55 -9.62
N LEU A 169 -26.90 42.98 -8.85
CA LEU A 169 -25.51 43.39 -8.74
C LEU A 169 -24.61 42.15 -8.92
N THR A 170 -23.28 42.30 -8.84
CA THR A 170 -22.38 41.15 -8.88
C THR A 170 -22.55 40.29 -7.63
N GLY A 171 -23.19 39.14 -7.75
CA GLY A 171 -23.54 38.25 -6.65
C GLY A 171 -22.35 37.57 -5.99
N THR A 172 -22.48 37.38 -4.67
CA THR A 172 -21.53 36.55 -3.90
C THR A 172 -21.69 35.08 -4.31
N PRO A 173 -20.60 34.35 -4.64
CA PRO A 173 -20.67 32.92 -4.95
C PRO A 173 -21.37 32.11 -3.84
N GLY A 174 -22.25 31.19 -4.22
CA GLY A 174 -23.04 30.38 -3.28
C GLY A 174 -24.11 31.12 -2.45
N SER A 175 -24.47 32.36 -2.78
CA SER A 175 -25.53 33.10 -2.07
C SER A 175 -26.93 32.50 -2.23
N PHE A 176 -27.19 31.72 -3.29
CA PHE A 176 -28.46 31.02 -3.51
C PHE A 176 -28.21 29.51 -3.58
N ARG A 177 -28.79 28.73 -2.66
CA ARG A 177 -28.49 27.29 -2.54
C ARG A 177 -29.71 26.37 -2.54
N PHE A 178 -29.59 25.29 -3.29
CA PHE A 178 -30.50 24.14 -3.29
C PHE A 178 -29.90 23.07 -2.38
N THR A 179 -30.50 22.86 -1.21
CA THR A 179 -29.96 21.95 -0.19
C THR A 179 -30.31 20.50 -0.48
N SER A 180 -29.71 19.57 0.25
CA SER A 180 -30.08 18.15 0.21
C SER A 180 -31.60 17.94 0.31
N GLY A 181 -32.15 17.08 -0.56
CA GLY A 181 -33.59 16.79 -0.68
C GLY A 181 -34.41 17.80 -1.50
N SER A 182 -33.83 18.94 -1.90
CA SER A 182 -34.54 19.95 -2.69
C SER A 182 -34.61 19.61 -4.18
N SER A 183 -35.56 20.24 -4.88
CA SER A 183 -35.71 20.10 -6.34
C SER A 183 -35.94 21.42 -7.07
N PHE A 184 -35.40 21.52 -8.28
CA PHE A 184 -35.71 22.56 -9.25
C PHE A 184 -36.19 21.94 -10.58
N THR A 185 -37.44 22.15 -10.98
CA THR A 185 -37.95 21.73 -12.30
C THR A 185 -38.03 22.91 -13.25
N THR A 186 -37.60 22.74 -14.51
CA THR A 186 -37.65 23.82 -15.51
C THR A 186 -38.02 23.34 -16.92
N ASN A 187 -38.95 24.08 -17.53
CA ASN A 187 -39.37 23.98 -18.92
C ASN A 187 -39.74 25.40 -19.41
N ILE A 188 -38.71 26.18 -19.76
CA ILE A 188 -38.83 27.57 -20.24
C ILE A 188 -38.59 27.54 -21.75
N THR A 189 -39.60 27.80 -22.58
CA THR A 189 -39.48 27.55 -24.04
C THR A 189 -39.31 28.81 -24.91
N SER A 190 -39.23 30.00 -24.32
CA SER A 190 -39.04 31.27 -25.07
C SER A 190 -37.60 31.79 -25.09
N ALA A 191 -37.23 32.36 -26.23
CA ALA A 191 -35.96 33.06 -26.39
C ALA A 191 -35.84 34.25 -25.46
N SER A 192 -34.73 34.33 -24.73
CA SER A 192 -34.31 35.57 -24.08
C SER A 192 -32.81 35.63 -23.88
N SER A 193 -32.30 36.82 -23.57
CA SER A 193 -30.95 37.03 -23.04
C SER A 193 -30.84 36.63 -21.56
N SER A 194 -31.68 35.71 -21.07
CA SER A 194 -31.82 35.33 -19.66
C SER A 194 -32.23 33.87 -19.51
N TYR A 195 -31.82 33.30 -18.38
CA TYR A 195 -32.00 31.90 -18.02
C TYR A 195 -32.78 31.81 -16.71
N ALA A 196 -33.07 30.59 -16.25
CA ALA A 196 -33.65 30.38 -14.92
C ALA A 196 -32.88 31.14 -13.82
N PHE A 197 -31.55 31.27 -13.99
CA PHE A 197 -30.66 32.05 -13.15
C PHE A 197 -29.80 33.00 -14.01
N GLY A 198 -30.08 34.31 -13.97
CA GLY A 198 -29.28 35.36 -14.58
C GLY A 198 -29.45 35.58 -16.10
N SER A 199 -28.48 36.28 -16.71
CA SER A 199 -28.59 36.90 -18.04
C SER A 199 -27.26 37.15 -18.75
N ASN A 200 -27.32 37.32 -20.08
CA ASN A 200 -26.17 37.48 -20.98
C ASN A 200 -25.24 38.66 -20.63
N SER A 201 -25.70 39.62 -19.83
CA SER A 201 -24.95 40.81 -19.38
C SER A 201 -24.23 40.62 -18.03
N GLN A 202 -24.43 39.48 -17.35
CA GLN A 202 -23.79 39.14 -16.08
C GLN A 202 -22.64 38.15 -16.34
N SER A 203 -21.40 38.57 -16.16
CA SER A 203 -20.26 37.90 -16.82
C SER A 203 -19.53 36.82 -16.01
N THR A 204 -19.74 36.67 -14.70
CA THR A 204 -18.79 35.90 -13.85
C THR A 204 -19.35 35.10 -12.65
N GLU A 205 -20.65 35.03 -12.41
CA GLU A 205 -21.17 34.66 -11.08
C GLU A 205 -21.55 33.19 -10.88
N LYS A 206 -20.74 32.46 -10.11
CA LYS A 206 -21.06 31.15 -9.52
C LYS A 206 -21.98 31.27 -8.29
N TRP A 207 -23.07 32.02 -8.40
CA TRP A 207 -23.90 32.44 -7.26
C TRP A 207 -24.95 31.40 -6.85
N VAL A 208 -25.34 30.50 -7.76
CA VAL A 208 -26.27 29.39 -7.49
C VAL A 208 -25.49 28.11 -7.23
N VAL A 209 -25.79 27.43 -6.12
CA VAL A 209 -25.18 26.13 -5.75
C VAL A 209 -26.26 25.07 -5.61
N PHE A 210 -26.06 23.93 -6.27
CA PHE A 210 -26.78 22.69 -6.01
C PHE A 210 -25.90 21.82 -5.12
N GLU A 211 -26.28 21.70 -3.84
CA GLU A 211 -25.56 20.93 -2.83
C GLU A 211 -25.77 19.42 -3.02
N ASN A 212 -24.99 18.60 -2.31
CA ASN A 212 -25.15 17.14 -2.30
C ASN A 212 -26.61 16.70 -1.99
N GLY A 213 -27.19 15.86 -2.83
CA GLY A 213 -28.57 15.38 -2.71
C GLY A 213 -29.65 16.36 -3.17
N SER A 214 -29.30 17.47 -3.84
CA SER A 214 -30.25 18.33 -4.54
C SER A 214 -30.44 17.92 -6.01
N HIS A 215 -31.60 18.23 -6.59
CA HIS A 215 -31.99 17.76 -7.92
C HIS A 215 -32.39 18.91 -8.86
N LEU A 216 -31.92 18.88 -10.11
CA LEU A 216 -32.41 19.74 -11.20
C LEU A 216 -33.06 18.87 -12.27
N TYR A 217 -34.33 19.12 -12.59
CA TYR A 217 -35.10 18.44 -13.63
C TYR A 217 -35.32 19.37 -14.83
N TYR A 218 -34.68 19.06 -15.96
CA TYR A 218 -34.91 19.73 -17.24
C TYR A 218 -35.93 18.93 -18.06
N GLU A 219 -37.10 19.54 -18.30
CA GLU A 219 -38.22 18.98 -19.05
C GLU A 219 -38.38 19.63 -20.45
N GLY A 220 -37.39 20.42 -20.89
CA GLY A 220 -37.35 21.00 -22.23
C GLY A 220 -37.05 22.51 -22.28
N GLY A 221 -37.00 23.04 -23.51
CA GLY A 221 -36.85 24.47 -23.76
C GLY A 221 -35.40 24.97 -23.74
N TYR A 222 -35.11 25.98 -22.92
CA TYR A 222 -33.81 26.62 -22.84
C TYR A 222 -32.92 25.96 -21.78
N SER A 223 -31.62 25.89 -22.05
CA SER A 223 -30.61 25.34 -21.14
C SER A 223 -30.78 25.91 -19.73
N PRO A 224 -30.90 25.08 -18.69
CA PRO A 224 -31.09 25.59 -17.33
C PRO A 224 -29.83 26.26 -16.76
N VAL A 225 -28.67 26.03 -17.38
CA VAL A 225 -27.35 26.38 -16.84
C VAL A 225 -26.72 27.62 -17.46
N ALA A 226 -26.91 27.88 -18.77
CA ALA A 226 -26.38 29.08 -19.46
C ALA A 226 -26.73 29.18 -20.97
N ASN A 227 -26.49 30.37 -21.54
CA ASN A 227 -26.44 30.63 -22.99
C ASN A 227 -25.23 30.04 -23.70
N ASN A 228 -24.04 30.19 -23.10
CA ASN A 228 -22.75 30.02 -23.77
C ASN A 228 -21.71 29.39 -22.81
N SER A 229 -20.52 29.11 -23.32
CA SER A 229 -19.44 28.44 -22.59
C SER A 229 -18.65 29.32 -21.61
N THR A 230 -18.99 30.61 -21.45
CA THR A 230 -18.34 31.52 -20.49
C THR A 230 -19.25 31.89 -19.31
N PHE A 231 -20.57 31.85 -19.48
CA PHE A 231 -21.52 32.06 -18.39
C PHE A 231 -21.68 30.79 -17.54
N THR A 232 -21.48 30.91 -16.22
CA THR A 232 -21.56 29.80 -15.27
C THR A 232 -22.32 30.20 -14.00
N ALA A 233 -23.62 30.49 -14.15
CA ALA A 233 -24.51 30.86 -13.03
C ALA A 233 -24.55 29.82 -11.91
N ILE A 234 -24.49 28.54 -12.30
CA ILE A 234 -24.74 27.39 -11.45
C ILE A 234 -23.45 26.60 -11.21
N VAL A 235 -23.24 26.21 -9.95
CA VAL A 235 -22.28 25.18 -9.53
C VAL A 235 -23.06 23.96 -9.06
N PHE A 236 -22.69 22.79 -9.59
CA PHE A 236 -23.17 21.50 -9.11
C PHE A 236 -22.08 20.86 -8.23
N GLU A 237 -22.37 20.71 -6.94
CA GLU A 237 -21.48 20.00 -6.03
C GLU A 237 -21.53 18.48 -6.28
N PRO A 238 -20.47 17.74 -5.91
CA PRO A 238 -20.52 16.28 -5.84
C PRO A 238 -21.80 15.78 -5.15
N GLY A 239 -22.55 14.91 -5.83
CA GLY A 239 -23.79 14.31 -5.30
C GLY A 239 -25.08 15.10 -5.54
N SER A 240 -25.04 16.34 -6.04
CA SER A 240 -26.21 16.92 -6.73
C SER A 240 -26.52 16.16 -8.01
N THR A 241 -27.74 16.21 -8.55
CA THR A 241 -28.11 15.46 -9.78
C THR A 241 -28.82 16.34 -10.81
N TYR A 242 -28.28 16.38 -12.03
CA TYR A 242 -28.92 16.97 -13.21
C TYR A 242 -29.65 15.88 -14.01
N HIS A 243 -30.98 15.92 -13.96
CA HIS A 243 -31.88 15.06 -14.73
C HIS A 243 -32.26 15.74 -16.06
N HIS A 244 -32.01 15.06 -17.17
CA HIS A 244 -32.28 15.51 -18.53
C HIS A 244 -33.37 14.62 -19.15
N ARG A 245 -34.62 15.13 -19.18
CA ARG A 245 -35.86 14.39 -19.51
C ARG A 245 -36.50 14.78 -20.85
N ALA A 246 -35.87 15.68 -21.58
CA ALA A 246 -36.25 16.07 -22.92
C ALA A 246 -34.97 16.37 -23.71
N ASN A 247 -35.01 16.32 -25.04
CA ASN A 247 -33.85 16.66 -25.87
C ASN A 247 -33.34 18.09 -25.59
N ASN A 248 -32.07 18.35 -25.92
CA ASN A 248 -31.55 19.72 -25.92
C ASN A 248 -32.41 20.64 -26.79
N GLY A 249 -32.90 21.73 -26.20
CA GLY A 249 -33.40 22.87 -26.95
C GLY A 249 -32.29 23.92 -27.11
N SER A 250 -32.56 25.15 -26.71
CA SER A 250 -31.68 26.29 -27.02
C SER A 250 -30.71 26.66 -25.90
N GLY A 251 -29.50 27.08 -26.24
CA GLY A 251 -28.45 27.47 -25.29
C GLY A 251 -27.38 26.38 -25.12
N SER A 252 -26.43 26.62 -24.22
CA SER A 252 -25.26 25.75 -24.00
C SER A 252 -25.50 24.85 -22.80
N PHE A 253 -25.26 23.54 -22.91
CA PHE A 253 -25.65 22.57 -21.87
C PHE A 253 -24.47 22.06 -21.05
N LEU A 254 -23.40 21.55 -21.67
CA LEU A 254 -22.27 20.90 -20.98
C LEU A 254 -20.90 21.56 -21.22
N ASN A 255 -20.76 22.37 -22.28
CA ASN A 255 -19.50 22.98 -22.71
C ASN A 255 -18.79 23.78 -21.61
N ARG A 256 -17.59 23.33 -21.23
CA ARG A 256 -16.71 23.87 -20.17
C ARG A 256 -17.28 23.81 -18.75
N ARG A 257 -18.19 22.86 -18.45
CA ARG A 257 -18.83 22.73 -17.13
C ARG A 257 -18.46 21.48 -16.36
N SER A 258 -18.77 21.53 -15.07
CA SER A 258 -18.63 20.45 -14.10
C SER A 258 -19.98 20.20 -13.44
N PHE A 259 -20.34 18.93 -13.32
CA PHE A 259 -21.58 18.45 -12.76
C PHE A 259 -21.32 17.58 -11.52
N GLY A 260 -22.34 17.44 -10.68
CA GLY A 260 -22.50 16.29 -9.80
C GLY A 260 -22.81 15.08 -10.67
N ASN A 261 -23.96 14.45 -10.47
CA ASN A 261 -24.45 13.38 -11.32
C ASN A 261 -25.18 13.95 -12.55
N ILE A 262 -25.13 13.24 -13.68
CA ILE A 262 -26.04 13.45 -14.81
C ILE A 262 -26.88 12.18 -14.97
N SER A 263 -28.19 12.35 -15.14
CA SER A 263 -29.15 11.28 -15.44
C SER A 263 -29.91 11.64 -16.71
N VAL A 264 -29.81 10.82 -17.75
CA VAL A 264 -30.58 10.99 -18.99
C VAL A 264 -31.77 10.03 -18.95
N GLU A 265 -32.97 10.59 -19.01
CA GLU A 265 -34.24 9.96 -18.61
C GLU A 265 -35.34 10.20 -19.67
N ASP A 266 -36.49 9.54 -19.53
CA ASP A 266 -37.72 9.79 -20.31
C ASP A 266 -37.57 9.72 -21.86
N GLY A 267 -36.60 8.91 -22.34
CA GLY A 267 -36.30 8.75 -23.77
C GLY A 267 -35.51 9.92 -24.38
N ALA A 268 -34.94 10.80 -23.56
CA ALA A 268 -34.22 11.98 -24.01
C ALA A 268 -32.87 11.67 -24.67
N THR A 269 -32.44 12.60 -25.52
CA THR A 269 -31.10 12.64 -26.12
C THR A 269 -30.35 13.89 -25.66
N LEU A 270 -29.32 13.69 -24.83
CA LEU A 270 -28.39 14.72 -24.38
C LEU A 270 -27.15 14.74 -25.28
N THR A 271 -27.03 15.76 -26.12
CA THR A 271 -25.85 16.03 -26.95
C THR A 271 -24.94 17.06 -26.26
N ALA A 272 -23.65 16.74 -26.14
CA ALA A 272 -22.66 17.65 -25.60
C ALA A 272 -22.25 18.72 -26.62
N ASP A 273 -22.37 19.99 -26.25
CA ASP A 273 -22.04 21.17 -27.06
C ASP A 273 -20.59 21.64 -26.90
N GLY A 274 -19.72 20.80 -26.34
CA GLY A 274 -18.29 21.05 -26.14
C GLY A 274 -17.67 20.11 -25.09
N PRO A 275 -16.42 20.39 -24.65
CA PRO A 275 -15.74 19.56 -23.65
C PRO A 275 -16.44 19.63 -22.29
N VAL A 276 -16.56 18.49 -21.59
CA VAL A 276 -17.14 18.39 -20.25
C VAL A 276 -16.02 18.11 -19.26
N TYR A 277 -15.83 18.99 -18.27
CA TYR A 277 -14.69 18.91 -17.33
C TYR A 277 -14.92 17.99 -16.14
N ARG A 278 -16.18 17.78 -15.72
CA ARG A 278 -16.47 16.82 -14.67
C ARG A 278 -17.91 16.34 -14.71
N ILE A 279 -18.11 15.05 -14.50
CA ILE A 279 -19.35 14.41 -14.09
C ILE A 279 -18.95 13.47 -12.95
N ASN A 280 -19.63 13.48 -11.82
CA ASN A 280 -19.39 12.50 -10.76
C ASN A 280 -19.93 11.12 -11.17
N ASN A 281 -21.23 10.97 -11.42
CA ASN A 281 -21.80 9.73 -11.98
C ASN A 281 -22.62 10.03 -13.23
N LEU A 282 -22.56 9.15 -14.23
CA LEU A 282 -23.34 9.27 -15.46
C LEU A 282 -24.31 8.09 -15.59
N ASN A 283 -25.61 8.40 -15.53
CA ASN A 283 -26.68 7.43 -15.72
C ASN A 283 -27.40 7.72 -17.04
N ILE A 284 -27.68 6.68 -17.82
CA ILE A 284 -28.45 6.76 -19.07
C ILE A 284 -29.48 5.65 -19.04
N ASP A 285 -30.76 6.01 -18.92
CA ASP A 285 -31.87 5.05 -18.86
C ASP A 285 -32.16 4.41 -20.21
N ALA A 286 -32.88 3.28 -20.19
CA ALA A 286 -33.25 2.55 -21.39
C ALA A 286 -34.01 3.45 -22.39
N GLY A 287 -33.62 3.40 -23.66
CA GLY A 287 -34.16 4.25 -24.72
C GLY A 287 -33.60 5.69 -24.77
N CYS A 288 -32.79 6.10 -23.79
CA CYS A 288 -32.13 7.41 -23.77
C CYS A 288 -30.76 7.38 -24.46
N ASN A 289 -30.26 8.55 -24.87
CA ASN A 289 -28.95 8.68 -25.52
C ASN A 289 -28.12 9.82 -24.92
N PHE A 290 -26.82 9.60 -24.70
CA PHE A 290 -25.82 10.65 -24.51
C PHE A 290 -24.89 10.66 -25.72
N ILE A 291 -24.83 11.79 -26.44
CA ILE A 291 -23.97 11.96 -27.60
C ILE A 291 -22.82 12.89 -27.19
N THR A 292 -21.58 12.42 -27.30
CA THR A 292 -20.40 13.24 -27.00
C THR A 292 -20.22 14.36 -28.03
N HIS A 293 -19.35 15.33 -27.73
CA HIS A 293 -19.00 16.38 -28.68
C HIS A 293 -18.10 15.81 -29.81
N THR A 294 -17.84 16.58 -30.87
CA THR A 294 -16.92 16.18 -31.96
C THR A 294 -15.44 16.23 -31.58
N SER A 295 -15.10 16.81 -30.43
CA SER A 295 -13.73 17.05 -29.96
C SER A 295 -13.66 17.35 -28.47
N GLY A 296 -12.46 17.31 -27.90
CA GLY A 296 -12.21 17.56 -26.47
C GLY A 296 -12.32 16.30 -25.63
N GLN A 297 -12.81 16.42 -24.40
CA GLN A 297 -13.00 15.28 -23.51
C GLN A 297 -14.33 15.33 -22.78
N THR A 298 -14.83 14.18 -22.35
CA THR A 298 -16.01 14.01 -21.50
C THR A 298 -15.57 13.29 -20.23
N ALA A 299 -15.29 14.03 -19.14
CA ALA A 299 -14.62 13.47 -17.98
C ALA A 299 -15.57 13.02 -16.86
N VAL A 300 -15.46 11.75 -16.43
CA VAL A 300 -16.29 11.11 -15.40
C VAL A 300 -15.43 10.60 -14.22
N MET A 301 -15.82 10.95 -12.99
CA MET A 301 -15.06 10.71 -11.75
C MET A 301 -15.59 9.54 -10.90
N GLY A 302 -16.64 8.87 -11.36
CA GLY A 302 -17.38 7.84 -10.65
C GLY A 302 -18.02 6.87 -11.62
N ASN A 303 -19.17 6.30 -11.27
CA ASN A 303 -19.77 5.21 -12.05
C ASN A 303 -20.45 5.69 -13.33
N ILE A 304 -20.46 4.81 -14.34
CA ILE A 304 -21.20 4.96 -15.57
C ILE A 304 -22.21 3.81 -15.69
N THR A 305 -23.50 4.11 -15.62
CA THR A 305 -24.59 3.13 -15.71
C THR A 305 -25.40 3.40 -16.98
N MET A 306 -25.28 2.52 -17.99
CA MET A 306 -25.85 2.73 -19.32
C MET A 306 -26.82 1.61 -19.69
N ASN A 307 -28.10 1.85 -19.42
CA ASN A 307 -29.20 1.07 -19.96
C ASN A 307 -29.65 1.60 -21.33
N GLY A 308 -29.42 2.90 -21.59
CA GLY A 308 -29.44 3.50 -22.93
C GLY A 308 -28.04 3.59 -23.55
N ASN A 309 -27.87 4.46 -24.54
CA ASN A 309 -26.66 4.52 -25.36
C ASN A 309 -25.77 5.72 -25.01
N LEU A 310 -24.45 5.52 -24.97
CA LEU A 310 -23.46 6.59 -25.09
C LEU A 310 -22.76 6.42 -26.43
N THR A 311 -22.87 7.42 -27.32
CA THR A 311 -22.24 7.38 -28.66
C THR A 311 -21.45 8.65 -28.95
N SER A 312 -20.68 8.64 -30.03
CA SER A 312 -19.95 9.82 -30.52
C SER A 312 -20.31 10.12 -31.99
N PRO A 313 -20.23 11.40 -32.43
CA PRO A 313 -20.35 11.73 -33.84
C PRO A 313 -19.27 11.03 -34.68
N ALA A 314 -19.59 10.72 -35.94
CA ALA A 314 -18.63 10.13 -36.88
C ALA A 314 -17.35 11.00 -37.00
N ALA A 315 -16.18 10.34 -37.01
CA ALA A 315 -14.87 10.98 -36.99
C ALA A 315 -14.63 11.97 -35.82
N SER A 316 -15.32 11.79 -34.68
CA SER A 316 -15.07 12.57 -33.47
C SER A 316 -13.67 12.30 -32.89
N GLY A 317 -13.06 13.35 -32.35
CA GLY A 317 -11.85 13.30 -31.52
C GLY A 317 -12.16 13.50 -30.03
N ASN A 318 -13.38 13.19 -29.57
CA ASN A 318 -13.74 13.29 -28.15
C ASN A 318 -13.34 12.03 -27.37
N GLU A 319 -12.66 12.25 -26.24
CA GLU A 319 -12.23 11.19 -25.34
C GLU A 319 -13.14 11.10 -24.11
N LEU A 320 -13.79 9.95 -23.91
CA LEU A 320 -14.44 9.61 -22.65
C LEU A 320 -13.36 9.31 -21.60
N MET A 321 -13.29 10.13 -20.56
CA MET A 321 -12.12 10.20 -19.69
C MET A 321 -12.48 9.80 -18.26
N LEU A 322 -11.90 8.72 -17.74
CA LEU A 322 -12.20 8.16 -16.43
C LEU A 322 -11.09 8.55 -15.45
N CYS A 323 -11.42 9.35 -14.44
CA CYS A 323 -10.46 10.01 -13.55
C CYS A 323 -10.85 9.96 -12.06
N GLY A 324 -11.67 8.99 -11.68
CA GLY A 324 -12.16 8.81 -10.32
C GLY A 324 -11.08 8.24 -9.42
N ALA A 325 -10.78 8.92 -8.31
CA ALA A 325 -9.88 8.42 -7.27
C ALA A 325 -10.49 7.28 -6.42
N ALA A 326 -11.77 6.97 -6.62
CA ALA A 326 -12.47 5.81 -6.07
C ALA A 326 -12.79 4.83 -7.21
N PRO A 327 -12.88 3.52 -6.96
CA PRO A 327 -13.16 2.53 -7.99
C PRO A 327 -14.44 2.87 -8.78
N GLN A 328 -14.28 2.98 -10.10
CA GLN A 328 -15.35 3.29 -11.04
C GLN A 328 -15.85 1.99 -11.68
N THR A 329 -17.16 1.84 -11.87
CA THR A 329 -17.74 0.72 -12.61
C THR A 329 -18.46 1.23 -13.86
N ILE A 330 -18.26 0.53 -14.98
CA ILE A 330 -19.01 0.70 -16.22
C ILE A 330 -19.98 -0.47 -16.38
N SER A 331 -21.29 -0.18 -16.40
CA SER A 331 -22.36 -1.19 -16.33
C SER A 331 -23.59 -0.84 -17.18
N GLY A 332 -24.62 -1.68 -17.12
CA GLY A 332 -25.91 -1.51 -17.81
C GLY A 332 -25.97 -2.17 -19.19
N ALA A 333 -27.18 -2.37 -19.71
CA ALA A 333 -27.43 -3.23 -20.89
C ALA A 333 -27.35 -2.54 -22.28
N GLY A 334 -27.25 -1.21 -22.35
CA GLY A 334 -27.24 -0.47 -23.62
C GLY A 334 -25.86 -0.40 -24.31
N THR A 335 -25.69 0.48 -25.30
CA THR A 335 -24.42 0.60 -26.05
C THR A 335 -23.45 1.60 -25.40
N LEU A 336 -22.15 1.28 -25.34
CA LEU A 336 -21.08 2.25 -25.05
C LEU A 336 -20.12 2.30 -26.24
N HIS A 337 -20.20 3.39 -27.01
CA HIS A 337 -19.44 3.64 -28.23
C HIS A 337 -18.81 5.05 -28.24
N PRO A 338 -17.84 5.34 -27.36
CA PRO A 338 -17.08 6.57 -27.40
C PRO A 338 -16.08 6.57 -28.58
N ALA A 339 -15.74 7.74 -29.11
CA ALA A 339 -14.71 7.83 -30.15
C ALA A 339 -13.33 7.48 -29.59
N GLY A 340 -12.93 8.10 -28.47
CA GLY A 340 -11.74 7.72 -27.71
C GLY A 340 -12.01 7.49 -26.22
N ILE A 341 -11.08 6.85 -25.53
CA ILE A 341 -11.13 6.59 -24.08
C ILE A 341 -9.78 6.93 -23.45
N ILE A 342 -9.81 7.53 -22.26
CA ILE A 342 -8.63 7.68 -21.39
C ILE A 342 -8.96 7.10 -20.00
N ILE A 343 -8.12 6.18 -19.51
CA ILE A 343 -8.10 5.72 -18.12
C ILE A 343 -6.97 6.46 -17.41
N ALA A 344 -7.27 7.51 -16.64
CA ALA A 344 -6.28 8.34 -15.96
C ALA A 344 -5.49 7.56 -14.90
N ASN A 345 -4.28 8.01 -14.54
CA ASN A 345 -3.38 7.31 -13.60
C ASN A 345 -4.01 7.02 -12.23
N ASN A 346 -4.89 7.90 -11.75
CA ASN A 346 -5.58 7.76 -10.47
C ASN A 346 -6.81 6.84 -10.52
N ALA A 347 -7.23 6.36 -11.70
CA ALA A 347 -8.47 5.62 -11.89
C ALA A 347 -8.28 4.11 -11.68
N ASP A 348 -9.28 3.48 -11.05
CA ASP A 348 -9.44 2.03 -10.96
C ASP A 348 -10.81 1.67 -11.56
N VAL A 349 -10.81 1.25 -12.83
CA VAL A 349 -12.03 1.09 -13.64
C VAL A 349 -12.39 -0.38 -13.81
N SER A 350 -13.58 -0.79 -13.43
CA SER A 350 -14.11 -2.15 -13.60
C SER A 350 -15.16 -2.21 -14.71
N LEU A 351 -14.95 -3.09 -15.70
CA LEU A 351 -15.87 -3.30 -16.82
C LEU A 351 -16.83 -4.45 -16.55
N ALA A 352 -18.12 -4.14 -16.42
CA ALA A 352 -19.20 -5.13 -16.36
C ALA A 352 -19.92 -5.32 -17.72
N LYS A 353 -19.35 -4.76 -18.79
CA LYS A 353 -19.83 -4.83 -20.18
C LYS A 353 -18.71 -4.51 -21.16
N ASN A 354 -18.90 -4.90 -22.42
CA ASN A 354 -17.99 -4.54 -23.52
C ASN A 354 -18.07 -3.05 -23.86
N ILE A 355 -17.00 -2.54 -24.47
CA ILE A 355 -16.89 -1.17 -24.99
C ILE A 355 -16.39 -1.22 -26.43
N GLU A 356 -17.02 -0.46 -27.33
CA GLU A 356 -16.56 -0.26 -28.70
C GLU A 356 -15.92 1.13 -28.82
N ALA A 357 -14.70 1.23 -29.36
CA ALA A 357 -14.00 2.50 -29.51
C ALA A 357 -13.36 2.63 -30.90
N ASP A 358 -13.53 3.79 -31.53
CA ASP A 358 -13.21 4.01 -32.95
C ASP A 358 -11.82 4.60 -33.22
N ASN A 359 -11.28 5.39 -32.28
CA ASN A 359 -10.10 6.22 -32.50
C ASN A 359 -8.92 5.80 -31.61
N ILE A 360 -9.05 5.94 -30.28
CA ILE A 360 -7.94 5.70 -29.36
C ILE A 360 -8.42 5.23 -27.98
N VAL A 361 -7.69 4.31 -27.35
CA VAL A 361 -7.88 3.89 -25.96
C VAL A 361 -6.54 4.00 -25.26
N ASN A 362 -6.36 5.03 -24.42
CA ASN A 362 -5.16 5.23 -23.63
C ASN A 362 -5.39 4.78 -22.19
N VAL A 363 -4.55 3.88 -21.69
CA VAL A 363 -4.58 3.41 -20.30
C VAL A 363 -3.33 3.90 -19.59
N LEU A 364 -3.52 4.72 -18.55
CA LEU A 364 -2.46 5.25 -17.69
C LEU A 364 -2.60 4.71 -16.26
N GLY A 365 -3.83 4.54 -15.78
CA GLY A 365 -4.15 3.94 -14.48
C GLY A 365 -4.53 2.47 -14.60
N LYS A 366 -5.50 2.05 -13.80
CA LYS A 366 -5.94 0.66 -13.72
C LYS A 366 -7.27 0.43 -14.46
N ILE A 367 -7.30 -0.61 -15.29
CA ILE A 367 -8.52 -1.13 -15.90
C ILE A 367 -8.62 -2.64 -15.63
N ASN A 368 -9.73 -3.02 -15.02
CA ASN A 368 -10.16 -4.39 -14.83
C ASN A 368 -11.26 -4.73 -15.84
N PHE A 369 -10.90 -5.53 -16.84
CA PHE A 369 -11.81 -6.00 -17.87
C PHE A 369 -12.85 -7.00 -17.33
N ASN A 370 -12.61 -7.65 -16.18
CA ASN A 370 -13.33 -8.85 -15.75
C ASN A 370 -13.42 -9.85 -16.93
N SER A 371 -14.61 -10.27 -17.34
CA SER A 371 -14.84 -11.08 -18.55
C SER A 371 -15.19 -10.24 -19.80
N SER A 372 -15.19 -8.92 -19.69
CA SER A 372 -15.57 -7.97 -20.75
C SER A 372 -14.40 -7.65 -21.69
N GLN A 373 -14.69 -6.89 -22.75
CA GLN A 373 -13.75 -6.61 -23.85
C GLN A 373 -13.80 -5.15 -24.31
N VAL A 374 -12.67 -4.64 -24.79
CA VAL A 374 -12.59 -3.40 -25.59
C VAL A 374 -12.39 -3.79 -27.05
N THR A 375 -13.27 -3.28 -27.92
CA THR A 375 -13.35 -3.62 -29.36
C THR A 375 -13.40 -2.36 -30.22
N GLY A 376 -13.47 -2.51 -31.55
CA GLY A 376 -13.66 -1.41 -32.50
C GLY A 376 -12.41 -1.10 -33.33
N SER A 377 -12.37 0.08 -33.95
CA SER A 377 -11.30 0.49 -34.88
C SER A 377 -10.14 1.26 -34.21
N SER A 378 -10.21 1.47 -32.90
CA SER A 378 -9.24 2.26 -32.14
C SER A 378 -7.82 1.67 -32.10
N THR A 379 -6.85 2.56 -31.85
CA THR A 379 -5.51 2.17 -31.35
C THR A 379 -5.56 2.02 -29.83
N PHE A 380 -5.07 0.91 -29.30
CA PHE A 380 -4.98 0.68 -27.85
C PHE A 380 -3.55 0.96 -27.37
N ASN A 381 -3.38 1.90 -26.45
CA ASN A 381 -2.11 2.25 -25.83
C ASN A 381 -2.18 2.01 -24.32
N ALA A 382 -1.21 1.29 -23.76
CA ALA A 382 -0.95 1.24 -22.32
C ALA A 382 0.39 1.92 -22.04
N GLU A 383 0.40 2.91 -21.14
CA GLU A 383 1.60 3.68 -20.82
C GLU A 383 2.40 3.05 -19.66
N GLY A 384 3.72 3.08 -19.80
CA GLY A 384 4.68 2.54 -18.85
C GLY A 384 4.86 3.43 -17.63
N ILE A 385 5.70 2.97 -16.70
CA ILE A 385 6.20 3.82 -15.62
C ILE A 385 7.26 4.75 -16.21
N ASN A 386 6.89 6.03 -16.38
CA ASN A 386 7.70 7.05 -17.02
C ASN A 386 8.29 8.04 -16.00
N ALA A 387 9.41 8.66 -16.38
CA ALA A 387 10.07 9.65 -15.53
C ALA A 387 9.18 10.89 -15.34
N ALA A 388 9.11 11.38 -14.10
CA ALA A 388 8.24 12.49 -13.77
C ALA A 388 8.66 13.81 -14.45
N VAL A 389 7.69 14.52 -15.03
CA VAL A 389 7.88 15.81 -15.68
C VAL A 389 7.60 16.92 -14.68
N ASN A 390 8.58 17.82 -14.50
CA ASN A 390 8.44 18.98 -13.63
C ASN A 390 7.98 20.21 -14.43
N ALA A 391 7.02 20.92 -13.87
CA ALA A 391 6.41 22.13 -14.38
C ALA A 391 6.25 23.15 -13.25
N THR A 392 5.86 24.39 -13.59
CA THR A 392 5.46 25.41 -12.60
C THR A 392 4.09 25.95 -12.92
N GLY A 393 3.26 26.25 -11.90
CA GLY A 393 1.97 26.89 -12.10
C GLY A 393 1.43 27.62 -10.85
N ASN A 394 0.28 28.26 -10.99
CA ASN A 394 -0.39 29.03 -9.93
C ASN A 394 -1.69 28.33 -9.51
N THR A 395 -1.84 28.14 -8.20
CA THR A 395 -3.00 27.48 -7.59
C THR A 395 -3.88 28.49 -6.85
N VAL A 396 -5.19 28.22 -6.77
CA VAL A 396 -6.15 28.99 -5.97
C VAL A 396 -7.08 28.01 -5.26
N THR A 397 -7.18 28.10 -3.93
CA THR A 397 -7.99 27.19 -3.10
C THR A 397 -9.43 27.10 -3.61
N GLY A 398 -9.97 25.87 -3.70
CA GLY A 398 -11.34 25.61 -4.15
C GLY A 398 -11.53 25.60 -5.68
N ASN A 399 -10.54 26.04 -6.47
CA ASN A 399 -10.62 25.97 -7.92
C ASN A 399 -10.17 24.62 -8.47
N TYR A 400 -10.70 24.25 -9.65
CA TYR A 400 -10.33 23.08 -10.44
C TYR A 400 -9.44 23.47 -11.63
N ILE A 401 -8.69 24.58 -11.50
CA ILE A 401 -7.93 25.21 -12.58
C ILE A 401 -6.58 25.68 -12.03
N ILE A 402 -5.50 25.29 -12.68
CA ILE A 402 -4.13 25.79 -12.49
C ILE A 402 -3.79 26.71 -13.67
N THR A 403 -3.16 27.84 -13.41
CA THR A 403 -2.85 28.86 -14.44
C THR A 403 -1.39 29.27 -14.44
N GLY A 404 -0.89 29.84 -15.55
CA GLY A 404 0.54 30.15 -15.70
C GLY A 404 1.41 28.89 -15.75
N ASN A 405 0.88 27.80 -16.30
CA ASN A 405 1.58 26.54 -16.44
C ASN A 405 2.72 26.65 -17.47
N SER A 406 3.88 26.08 -17.15
CA SER A 406 4.97 25.84 -18.10
C SER A 406 5.56 24.45 -17.88
N GLY A 407 5.58 23.62 -18.93
CA GLY A 407 6.15 22.26 -18.92
C GLY A 407 5.15 21.13 -19.22
N ILE A 408 3.86 21.30 -18.89
CA ILE A 408 2.81 20.30 -19.18
C ILE A 408 2.16 20.58 -20.55
N SER A 409 2.00 19.53 -21.38
CA SER A 409 1.45 19.62 -22.74
C SER A 409 0.03 19.02 -22.87
N ILE A 410 -0.64 19.28 -24.00
CA ILE A 410 -1.98 18.73 -24.29
C ILE A 410 -2.04 17.19 -24.36
N GLY A 411 -0.89 16.52 -24.54
CA GLY A 411 -0.79 15.06 -24.56
C GLY A 411 -0.89 14.43 -23.17
N MET A 412 -0.64 15.19 -22.11
CA MET A 412 -0.60 14.69 -20.73
C MET A 412 -1.98 14.61 -20.05
N ARG A 413 -3.07 14.50 -20.83
CA ARG A 413 -4.41 14.26 -20.28
C ARG A 413 -4.42 12.90 -19.57
N GLY A 414 -4.91 12.88 -18.34
CA GLY A 414 -5.01 11.69 -17.49
C GLY A 414 -3.81 11.45 -16.58
N TYR A 415 -2.71 12.20 -16.74
CA TYR A 415 -1.56 12.10 -15.86
C TYR A 415 -1.89 12.56 -14.44
N LEU A 416 -1.36 11.85 -13.45
CA LEU A 416 -1.43 12.25 -12.05
C LEU A 416 -0.48 13.44 -11.84
N ILE A 417 -0.95 14.47 -11.13
CA ILE A 417 -0.14 15.63 -10.74
C ILE A 417 -0.05 15.76 -9.23
N SER A 418 1.12 16.20 -8.77
CA SER A 418 1.43 16.46 -7.38
C SER A 418 2.17 17.79 -7.25
N GLY A 419 2.05 18.45 -6.08
CA GLY A 419 2.64 19.76 -5.84
C GLY A 419 1.97 20.49 -4.67
N ALA A 420 2.54 21.61 -4.25
CA ALA A 420 2.01 22.39 -3.13
C ALA A 420 0.60 22.93 -3.45
N GLY A 421 -0.40 22.62 -2.62
CA GLY A 421 -1.78 23.05 -2.85
C GLY A 421 -2.57 22.22 -3.87
N ILE A 422 -2.00 21.13 -4.40
CA ILE A 422 -2.70 20.14 -5.22
C ILE A 422 -3.18 19.01 -4.29
N ALA A 423 -4.44 18.58 -4.42
CA ALA A 423 -4.96 17.45 -3.65
C ALA A 423 -4.32 16.12 -4.10
N ALA A 424 -4.29 15.11 -3.23
CA ALA A 424 -3.90 13.75 -3.63
C ALA A 424 -4.83 13.21 -4.74
N ASN A 425 -4.33 12.27 -5.54
CA ASN A 425 -5.09 11.59 -6.61
C ASN A 425 -5.74 12.57 -7.62
N THR A 426 -5.05 13.67 -7.94
CA THR A 426 -5.52 14.72 -8.86
C THR A 426 -4.92 14.51 -10.25
N SER A 427 -5.77 14.36 -11.26
CA SER A 427 -5.35 14.12 -12.65
C SER A 427 -5.65 15.30 -13.56
N ILE A 428 -4.84 15.47 -14.60
CA ILE A 428 -5.05 16.49 -15.66
C ILE A 428 -6.24 16.08 -16.51
N ILE A 429 -7.34 16.84 -16.44
CA ILE A 429 -8.53 16.63 -17.28
C ILE A 429 -8.34 17.23 -18.67
N SER A 430 -7.79 18.44 -18.75
CA SER A 430 -7.68 19.19 -20.00
C SER A 430 -6.60 20.25 -19.88
N VAL A 431 -5.99 20.62 -21.00
CA VAL A 431 -4.98 21.69 -21.08
C VAL A 431 -5.44 22.69 -22.15
N SER A 432 -5.29 23.99 -21.89
CA SER A 432 -5.62 25.02 -22.88
C SER A 432 -4.74 24.89 -24.13
N THR A 433 -5.23 25.39 -25.26
CA THR A 433 -4.49 25.35 -26.54
C THR A 433 -3.15 26.08 -26.49
N THR A 434 -2.97 27.05 -25.59
CA THR A 434 -1.70 27.75 -25.36
C THR A 434 -0.77 27.04 -24.35
N GLY A 435 -1.22 25.99 -23.67
CA GLY A 435 -0.48 25.32 -22.60
C GLY A 435 -0.59 25.99 -21.22
N ASP A 436 -0.91 27.29 -21.14
CA ASP A 436 -0.83 28.06 -19.88
C ASP A 436 -1.83 27.68 -18.78
N THR A 437 -2.88 26.92 -19.10
CA THR A 437 -3.98 26.58 -18.16
C THR A 437 -4.29 25.09 -18.17
N ILE A 438 -4.42 24.51 -16.98
CA ILE A 438 -4.75 23.08 -16.77
C ILE A 438 -6.06 22.99 -15.97
N TYR A 439 -6.98 22.15 -16.43
CA TYR A 439 -8.19 21.74 -15.71
C TYR A 439 -7.93 20.39 -15.04
N ILE A 440 -8.38 20.21 -13.80
CA ILE A 440 -7.97 19.08 -12.94
C ILE A 440 -9.17 18.40 -12.24
N SER A 441 -9.01 17.13 -11.86
CA SER A 441 -10.12 16.31 -11.32
C SER A 441 -10.64 16.77 -9.96
N ASN A 442 -9.74 17.18 -9.06
CA ASN A 442 -10.05 17.60 -7.69
C ASN A 442 -9.82 19.11 -7.49
N ALA A 443 -10.45 19.67 -6.46
CA ALA A 443 -10.22 21.06 -6.08
C ALA A 443 -8.82 21.26 -5.46
N LEU A 444 -8.20 22.38 -5.75
CA LEU A 444 -6.95 22.82 -5.13
C LEU A 444 -7.16 23.13 -3.64
N THR A 445 -6.20 22.72 -2.81
CA THR A 445 -6.26 22.85 -1.36
C THR A 445 -5.65 24.17 -0.85
N ALA A 446 -4.70 24.76 -1.58
CA ALA A 446 -4.04 26.00 -1.20
C ALA A 446 -3.87 26.98 -2.38
N THR A 447 -3.86 28.28 -2.07
CA THR A 447 -3.54 29.35 -3.01
C THR A 447 -2.05 29.65 -2.97
N ALA A 448 -1.36 29.54 -4.10
CA ALA A 448 0.08 29.77 -4.20
C ALA A 448 0.47 30.14 -5.65
N THR A 449 1.63 30.78 -5.82
CA THR A 449 2.16 31.17 -7.13
C THR A 449 3.52 30.51 -7.37
N GLY A 450 3.80 30.14 -8.63
CA GLY A 450 5.05 29.44 -8.99
C GLY A 450 5.24 28.09 -8.30
N VAL A 451 4.15 27.39 -7.97
CA VAL A 451 4.16 26.04 -7.39
C VAL A 451 4.86 25.10 -8.35
N ALA A 452 5.84 24.33 -7.85
CA ALA A 452 6.37 23.18 -8.57
C ALA A 452 5.32 22.08 -8.68
N ILE A 453 5.01 21.69 -9.91
CA ILE A 453 4.04 20.66 -10.27
C ILE A 453 4.83 19.50 -10.86
N THR A 454 4.72 18.33 -10.26
CA THR A 454 5.34 17.10 -10.75
C THR A 454 4.23 16.22 -11.31
N ALA A 455 4.17 16.13 -12.64
CA ALA A 455 3.33 15.17 -13.36
C ALA A 455 4.05 13.83 -13.42
N ASN A 456 3.37 12.74 -13.10
CA ASN A 456 3.93 11.39 -13.12
C ASN A 456 2.93 10.39 -13.71
N SER A 457 3.46 9.32 -14.28
CA SER A 457 2.69 8.11 -14.53
C SER A 457 3.03 7.08 -13.45
N THR A 458 2.01 6.33 -13.02
CA THR A 458 2.13 5.17 -12.12
C THR A 458 2.38 3.86 -12.88
N GLY A 459 2.42 3.92 -14.21
CA GLY A 459 2.27 2.78 -15.10
C GLY A 459 0.85 2.23 -15.13
N ALA A 460 0.42 1.76 -16.31
CA ALA A 460 -0.87 1.12 -16.50
C ALA A 460 -0.94 -0.23 -15.75
N ILE A 461 -2.11 -0.54 -15.19
CA ILE A 461 -2.42 -1.85 -14.59
C ILE A 461 -3.58 -2.49 -15.36
N LEU A 462 -3.29 -3.58 -16.07
CA LEU A 462 -4.27 -4.33 -16.86
C LEU A 462 -4.71 -5.58 -16.10
N THR A 463 -5.95 -5.60 -15.63
CA THR A 463 -6.52 -6.73 -14.86
C THR A 463 -7.56 -7.49 -15.70
N THR A 464 -7.53 -8.82 -15.75
CA THR A 464 -8.54 -9.60 -16.48
C THR A 464 -8.96 -10.89 -15.78
N SER A 465 -10.21 -11.30 -16.03
CA SER A 465 -10.78 -12.61 -15.74
C SER A 465 -11.35 -13.30 -16.99
N ASN A 466 -11.08 -12.77 -18.18
CA ASN A 466 -11.51 -13.35 -19.46
C ASN A 466 -10.73 -14.64 -19.74
N ALA A 467 -11.40 -15.72 -20.14
CA ALA A 467 -10.76 -17.03 -20.38
C ALA A 467 -9.72 -17.04 -21.53
N ASN A 468 -9.79 -16.05 -22.42
CA ASN A 468 -8.82 -15.79 -23.48
C ASN A 468 -7.74 -14.76 -23.09
N GLY A 469 -7.75 -14.29 -21.83
CA GLY A 469 -6.82 -13.32 -21.26
C GLY A 469 -6.70 -12.05 -22.10
N PHE A 470 -5.49 -11.78 -22.59
CA PHE A 470 -5.18 -10.65 -23.48
C PHE A 470 -4.80 -11.10 -24.90
N ASP A 471 -5.29 -12.26 -25.37
CA ASP A 471 -5.15 -12.66 -26.79
C ASP A 471 -5.71 -11.56 -27.73
N ALA A 472 -4.93 -11.18 -28.76
CA ALA A 472 -5.27 -10.04 -29.63
C ALA A 472 -6.47 -10.29 -30.58
N ALA A 473 -6.94 -11.53 -30.71
CA ALA A 473 -8.09 -11.90 -31.54
C ALA A 473 -9.36 -12.21 -30.74
N THR A 474 -9.23 -12.73 -29.51
CA THR A 474 -10.38 -13.19 -28.71
C THR A 474 -10.34 -12.79 -27.21
N GLY A 475 -9.30 -12.09 -26.77
CA GLY A 475 -9.08 -11.68 -25.38
C GLY A 475 -9.87 -10.44 -24.94
N SER A 476 -9.31 -9.74 -23.96
CA SER A 476 -9.90 -8.53 -23.35
C SER A 476 -9.73 -7.27 -24.20
N VAL A 477 -8.82 -7.28 -25.19
CA VAL A 477 -8.58 -6.18 -26.13
C VAL A 477 -8.57 -6.78 -27.54
N ILE A 478 -9.55 -6.39 -28.35
CA ILE A 478 -9.75 -6.86 -29.73
C ILE A 478 -10.06 -5.64 -30.61
N VAL A 479 -9.07 -4.75 -30.74
CA VAL A 479 -9.19 -3.57 -31.61
C VAL A 479 -8.49 -3.81 -32.95
N ALA A 480 -9.03 -3.23 -34.02
CA ALA A 480 -8.47 -3.37 -35.36
C ALA A 480 -7.27 -2.44 -35.63
N GLY A 481 -7.05 -1.44 -34.78
CA GLY A 481 -5.89 -0.55 -34.84
C GLY A 481 -4.62 -1.17 -34.24
N ASN A 482 -3.62 -0.33 -34.00
CA ASN A 482 -2.37 -0.77 -33.40
C ASN A 482 -2.56 -1.02 -31.90
N HIS A 483 -1.82 -2.00 -31.36
CA HIS A 483 -1.68 -2.21 -29.92
C HIS A 483 -0.28 -1.76 -29.49
N SER A 484 -0.17 -0.66 -28.75
CA SER A 484 1.08 -0.18 -28.16
C SER A 484 1.11 -0.48 -26.67
N PHE A 485 2.14 -1.20 -26.23
CA PHE A 485 2.42 -1.42 -24.82
C PHE A 485 3.84 -0.90 -24.58
N GLU A 486 3.98 0.15 -23.77
CA GLU A 486 5.30 0.64 -23.37
C GLU A 486 6.00 -0.36 -22.43
N ASN A 487 7.26 -0.11 -22.09
CA ASN A 487 7.95 -0.95 -21.10
C ASN A 487 7.39 -0.73 -19.69
N ASN A 488 7.36 -1.78 -18.88
CA ASN A 488 6.92 -1.78 -17.48
C ASN A 488 5.40 -1.64 -17.26
N ILE A 489 4.55 -2.15 -18.18
CA ILE A 489 3.11 -2.34 -17.90
C ILE A 489 2.92 -3.41 -16.82
N ASN A 490 1.93 -3.24 -15.95
CA ASN A 490 1.61 -4.17 -14.89
C ASN A 490 0.38 -5.01 -15.24
N TYR A 491 0.40 -6.31 -14.92
CA TYR A 491 -0.67 -7.25 -15.27
C TYR A 491 -1.19 -8.00 -14.05
N ILE A 492 -2.51 -8.21 -13.97
CA ILE A 492 -3.16 -9.01 -12.93
C ILE A 492 -4.15 -9.98 -13.59
N ILE A 493 -3.93 -11.28 -13.46
CA ILE A 493 -4.77 -12.32 -14.08
C ILE A 493 -5.56 -13.04 -12.98
N ASN A 494 -6.86 -12.72 -12.87
CA ASN A 494 -7.76 -13.20 -11.82
C ASN A 494 -8.67 -14.37 -12.25
N GLY A 495 -8.80 -14.62 -13.55
CA GLY A 495 -9.53 -15.77 -14.11
C GLY A 495 -8.58 -16.75 -14.76
N ALA A 496 -8.95 -18.03 -14.83
CA ALA A 496 -8.13 -19.01 -15.52
C ALA A 496 -8.09 -18.73 -17.03
N THR A 497 -6.90 -18.66 -17.63
CA THR A 497 -6.74 -18.29 -19.05
C THR A 497 -5.96 -19.31 -19.85
N THR A 498 -6.30 -19.42 -21.13
CA THR A 498 -5.51 -20.19 -22.11
C THR A 498 -4.29 -19.42 -22.62
N LYS A 499 -4.29 -18.09 -22.55
CA LYS A 499 -3.20 -17.18 -22.96
C LYS A 499 -3.30 -15.82 -22.21
N PRO A 500 -2.29 -15.35 -21.48
CA PRO A 500 -2.33 -14.09 -20.74
C PRO A 500 -1.70 -12.89 -21.47
N PHE A 501 -0.81 -13.04 -22.47
CA PHE A 501 -0.06 -11.89 -23.02
C PHE A 501 -0.42 -11.63 -24.49
N GLY A 502 -1.00 -10.46 -24.75
CA GLY A 502 -1.13 -9.92 -26.11
C GLY A 502 0.17 -9.24 -26.52
N ILE A 503 0.74 -9.65 -27.66
CA ILE A 503 1.87 -8.93 -28.27
C ILE A 503 1.34 -7.79 -29.16
N SER A 504 2.08 -6.69 -29.20
CA SER A 504 1.79 -5.55 -30.08
C SER A 504 1.77 -5.96 -31.55
N THR A 505 0.76 -5.54 -32.29
CA THR A 505 0.79 -5.49 -33.76
C THR A 505 1.69 -4.33 -34.22
N GLY A 506 3.02 -4.52 -34.19
CA GLY A 506 3.97 -3.55 -34.80
C GLY A 506 5.33 -3.37 -34.12
N SER A 507 5.57 -3.87 -32.90
CA SER A 507 6.91 -3.81 -32.28
C SER A 507 7.79 -4.97 -32.74
N ALA A 508 9.08 -4.69 -32.95
CA ALA A 508 10.09 -5.70 -33.30
C ALA A 508 10.64 -6.48 -32.08
N SER A 509 10.19 -6.16 -30.85
CA SER A 509 10.66 -6.84 -29.64
C SER A 509 10.03 -8.23 -29.51
N ILE A 510 10.88 -9.26 -29.43
CA ILE A 510 10.50 -10.67 -29.26
C ILE A 510 10.25 -11.00 -27.76
N THR A 511 10.27 -10.00 -26.88
CA THR A 511 10.13 -10.18 -25.43
C THR A 511 9.39 -9.01 -24.81
N THR A 512 8.36 -9.31 -24.02
CA THR A 512 7.52 -8.32 -23.32
C THR A 512 8.17 -7.98 -21.99
N VAL A 513 8.45 -6.70 -21.72
CA VAL A 513 9.01 -6.23 -20.44
C VAL A 513 7.90 -5.63 -19.58
N THR A 514 7.46 -6.36 -18.56
CA THR A 514 6.43 -5.93 -17.60
C THR A 514 7.04 -5.37 -16.33
N GLY A 515 6.26 -4.54 -15.61
CA GLY A 515 6.65 -4.03 -14.30
C GLY A 515 6.49 -5.13 -13.28
N PHE A 516 5.24 -5.43 -12.92
CA PHE A 516 4.87 -6.65 -12.21
C PHE A 516 3.82 -7.48 -12.96
N THR A 517 3.66 -8.74 -12.55
CA THR A 517 2.71 -9.68 -13.14
C THR A 517 2.17 -10.62 -12.06
N ASP A 518 0.92 -10.43 -11.66
CA ASP A 518 0.23 -11.27 -10.68
C ASP A 518 -0.64 -12.32 -11.37
N ILE A 519 -0.36 -13.59 -11.07
CA ILE A 519 -1.08 -14.76 -11.57
C ILE A 519 -1.91 -15.35 -10.41
N ASN A 520 -3.19 -14.97 -10.33
CA ASN A 520 -4.12 -15.38 -9.27
C ASN A 520 -5.01 -16.58 -9.67
N ALA A 521 -4.81 -17.12 -10.87
CA ALA A 521 -5.51 -18.27 -11.41
C ALA A 521 -4.60 -19.05 -12.38
N ALA A 522 -5.05 -20.20 -12.89
CA ALA A 522 -4.25 -21.00 -13.82
C ALA A 522 -4.10 -20.31 -15.19
N VAL A 523 -2.89 -20.20 -15.70
CA VAL A 523 -2.53 -19.37 -16.87
C VAL A 523 -1.46 -20.09 -17.70
N THR A 524 -1.49 -19.95 -19.03
CA THR A 524 -0.43 -20.46 -19.93
C THR A 524 0.17 -19.34 -20.76
N ALA A 525 1.43 -18.95 -20.49
CA ALA A 525 2.19 -18.00 -21.29
C ALA A 525 2.19 -18.37 -22.79
N ASN A 526 2.25 -17.35 -23.63
CA ASN A 526 2.24 -17.49 -25.09
C ASN A 526 3.38 -16.73 -25.78
N THR A 527 4.34 -16.20 -25.01
CA THR A 527 5.54 -15.48 -25.47
C THR A 527 6.56 -15.40 -24.33
N ASN A 528 7.77 -14.94 -24.63
CA ASN A 528 8.79 -14.61 -23.63
C ASN A 528 8.38 -13.38 -22.80
N LEU A 529 8.51 -13.50 -21.48
CA LEU A 529 8.17 -12.46 -20.50
C LEU A 529 9.41 -12.07 -19.71
N SER A 530 9.75 -10.78 -19.65
CA SER A 530 10.72 -10.21 -18.71
C SER A 530 10.01 -9.33 -17.69
N VAL A 531 10.44 -9.35 -16.44
CA VAL A 531 9.73 -8.68 -15.33
C VAL A 531 10.70 -7.89 -14.47
N SER A 532 10.43 -6.59 -14.30
CA SER A 532 11.34 -5.64 -13.66
C SER A 532 11.09 -5.37 -12.17
N GLN A 533 9.97 -5.83 -11.61
CA GLN A 533 9.62 -5.66 -10.19
C GLN A 533 9.27 -6.98 -9.49
N HIS A 534 8.18 -7.66 -9.88
CA HIS A 534 7.87 -8.98 -9.30
C HIS A 534 6.88 -9.80 -10.12
N VAL A 535 6.93 -11.12 -9.92
CA VAL A 535 5.92 -12.08 -10.40
C VAL A 535 5.19 -12.68 -9.20
N GLY A 536 3.90 -12.35 -9.04
CA GLY A 536 3.01 -12.98 -8.07
C GLY A 536 2.51 -14.33 -8.58
N ILE A 537 2.76 -15.40 -7.83
CA ILE A 537 2.34 -16.78 -8.16
C ILE A 537 1.36 -17.26 -7.08
N ASN A 538 0.07 -17.05 -7.37
CA ASN A 538 -1.07 -17.53 -6.58
C ASN A 538 -1.98 -18.49 -7.39
N GLY A 539 -1.45 -19.04 -8.49
CA GLY A 539 -2.04 -20.06 -9.35
C GLY A 539 -0.98 -20.66 -10.28
N LYS A 540 -1.29 -21.73 -11.02
CA LYS A 540 -0.33 -22.36 -11.95
C LYS A 540 0.01 -21.43 -13.12
N PHE A 541 1.27 -21.01 -13.25
CA PHE A 541 1.77 -20.23 -14.38
C PHE A 541 2.57 -21.12 -15.35
N THR A 542 1.97 -21.53 -16.46
CA THR A 542 2.57 -22.47 -17.40
C THR A 542 3.33 -21.76 -18.50
N LEU A 543 4.63 -22.04 -18.59
CA LEU A 543 5.49 -21.64 -19.70
C LEU A 543 5.51 -22.78 -20.72
N ARG A 544 5.27 -22.50 -22.01
CA ARG A 544 5.35 -23.54 -23.07
C ARG A 544 6.82 -23.80 -23.41
N PRO A 545 7.17 -24.94 -24.03
CA PRO A 545 8.53 -25.16 -24.52
C PRO A 545 9.01 -23.98 -25.37
N LEU A 546 10.27 -23.54 -25.15
CA LEU A 546 10.89 -22.31 -25.67
C LEU A 546 10.47 -20.98 -25.04
N ASP A 547 9.35 -20.88 -24.31
CA ASP A 547 9.02 -19.65 -23.59
C ASP A 547 9.95 -19.45 -22.38
N THR A 548 10.44 -18.23 -22.22
CA THR A 548 11.30 -17.82 -21.10
C THR A 548 10.56 -16.86 -20.18
N LEU A 549 10.63 -17.11 -18.86
CA LEU A 549 10.31 -16.13 -17.83
C LEU A 549 11.61 -15.54 -17.27
N HIS A 550 11.87 -14.27 -17.53
CA HIS A 550 13.10 -13.59 -17.13
C HIS A 550 12.84 -12.59 -16.00
N ILE A 551 13.18 -12.98 -14.77
CA ILE A 551 13.20 -12.12 -13.59
C ILE A 551 14.47 -11.25 -13.67
N LEU A 552 14.30 -9.94 -13.82
CA LEU A 552 15.41 -8.99 -13.96
C LEU A 552 16.05 -8.68 -12.60
N THR A 553 17.26 -8.10 -12.61
CA THR A 553 17.99 -7.76 -11.39
C THR A 553 17.18 -6.87 -10.45
N GLY A 554 17.01 -7.30 -9.21
CA GLY A 554 16.22 -6.61 -8.19
C GLY A 554 14.72 -6.94 -8.22
N ALA A 555 14.25 -7.71 -9.19
CA ALA A 555 12.90 -8.25 -9.20
C ALA A 555 12.80 -9.57 -8.40
N GLY A 556 11.59 -9.93 -7.97
CA GLY A 556 11.35 -11.13 -7.15
C GLY A 556 10.22 -12.03 -7.67
N ILE A 557 10.17 -13.28 -7.16
CA ILE A 557 8.99 -14.15 -7.28
C ILE A 557 8.30 -14.17 -5.91
N THR A 558 7.01 -13.86 -5.86
CA THR A 558 6.23 -13.69 -4.63
C THR A 558 4.97 -14.54 -4.66
N GLY A 559 4.38 -14.87 -3.51
CA GLY A 559 3.10 -15.61 -3.44
C GLY A 559 3.13 -16.75 -2.42
N SER A 560 2.04 -17.52 -2.39
CA SER A 560 1.88 -18.69 -1.50
C SER A 560 2.09 -19.98 -2.30
N PHE A 561 3.34 -20.44 -2.40
CA PHE A 561 3.72 -21.53 -3.30
C PHE A 561 3.25 -22.93 -2.83
N GLY A 562 2.90 -23.80 -3.78
CA GLY A 562 2.44 -25.17 -3.50
C GLY A 562 1.90 -25.87 -4.74
N SER A 563 1.28 -27.05 -4.60
CA SER A 563 0.77 -27.87 -5.72
C SER A 563 -0.34 -27.23 -6.58
N ALA A 564 -0.92 -26.11 -6.13
CA ALA A 564 -1.84 -25.27 -6.92
C ALA A 564 -1.16 -24.01 -7.52
N ASN A 565 -0.03 -23.58 -6.94
CA ASN A 565 0.53 -22.23 -7.08
C ASN A 565 2.03 -22.32 -7.38
N TYR A 566 2.39 -22.48 -8.65
CA TYR A 566 3.78 -22.63 -9.09
C TYR A 566 3.94 -22.36 -10.60
N ILE A 567 5.17 -22.15 -11.02
CA ILE A 567 5.56 -21.96 -12.42
C ILE A 567 5.82 -23.33 -13.04
N VAL A 568 5.04 -23.71 -14.04
CA VAL A 568 5.23 -24.96 -14.80
C VAL A 568 6.20 -24.70 -15.94
N THR A 569 7.37 -25.36 -15.93
CA THR A 569 8.29 -25.36 -17.06
C THR A 569 7.92 -26.47 -18.04
N GLY A 570 7.08 -26.15 -19.03
CA GLY A 570 6.67 -27.10 -20.07
C GLY A 570 7.85 -27.56 -20.93
N TYR A 571 7.79 -28.80 -21.39
CA TYR A 571 8.86 -29.43 -22.17
C TYR A 571 8.32 -30.32 -23.28
N ASN A 572 9.15 -30.58 -24.30
CA ASN A 572 8.81 -31.41 -25.44
C ASN A 572 9.89 -32.48 -25.65
N THR A 573 9.55 -33.73 -25.35
CA THR A 573 10.45 -34.88 -25.41
C THR A 573 10.94 -35.23 -26.82
N THR A 574 10.19 -34.87 -27.86
CA THR A 574 10.58 -35.11 -29.26
C THR A 574 11.64 -34.14 -29.77
N THR A 575 11.59 -32.88 -29.32
CA THR A 575 12.50 -31.80 -29.76
C THR A 575 13.60 -31.47 -28.75
N GLY A 576 13.51 -32.00 -27.53
CA GLY A 576 14.44 -31.68 -26.43
C GLY A 576 14.26 -30.26 -25.87
N THR A 577 13.23 -29.52 -26.27
CA THR A 577 13.02 -28.12 -25.87
C THR A 577 12.33 -28.01 -24.51
N GLN A 578 12.69 -26.98 -23.75
CA GLN A 578 12.12 -26.66 -22.43
C GLN A 578 11.76 -25.18 -22.36
N ALA A 579 10.77 -24.85 -21.53
CA ALA A 579 10.66 -23.53 -20.94
C ALA A 579 11.74 -23.33 -19.86
N LEU A 580 12.14 -22.07 -19.61
CA LEU A 580 13.11 -21.76 -18.57
C LEU A 580 12.74 -20.50 -17.78
N ILE A 581 13.07 -20.51 -16.49
CA ILE A 581 13.07 -19.32 -15.64
C ILE A 581 14.51 -18.80 -15.65
N LYS A 582 14.74 -17.60 -16.18
CA LYS A 582 16.00 -16.87 -16.04
C LYS A 582 15.85 -15.90 -14.87
N TYR A 583 16.81 -15.86 -13.95
CA TYR A 583 16.76 -15.01 -12.78
C TYR A 583 18.11 -14.32 -12.61
N ASP A 584 18.14 -13.00 -12.81
CA ASP A 584 19.36 -12.18 -12.73
C ASP A 584 19.53 -11.61 -11.31
N GLY A 585 20.76 -11.62 -10.80
CA GLY A 585 21.10 -11.11 -9.48
C GLY A 585 20.55 -11.92 -8.30
N LEU A 586 20.25 -13.20 -8.51
CA LEU A 586 19.66 -14.09 -7.51
C LEU A 586 20.56 -14.23 -6.26
N ASN A 587 20.00 -13.97 -5.08
CA ASN A 587 20.53 -14.33 -3.76
C ASN A 587 19.75 -15.55 -3.21
N GLU A 588 19.40 -15.60 -1.92
CA GLU A 588 18.53 -16.65 -1.40
C GLU A 588 17.08 -16.50 -1.91
N ALA A 589 16.57 -17.47 -2.67
CA ALA A 589 15.15 -17.58 -2.99
C ALA A 589 14.65 -19.02 -3.15
N VAL A 590 13.37 -19.23 -2.85
CA VAL A 590 12.61 -20.40 -3.32
C VAL A 590 12.14 -20.10 -4.74
N ILE A 591 12.56 -20.91 -5.70
CA ILE A 591 12.04 -20.91 -7.07
C ILE A 591 10.86 -21.89 -7.12
N PRO A 592 9.61 -21.41 -7.22
CA PRO A 592 8.44 -22.26 -7.20
C PRO A 592 8.21 -22.88 -8.58
N VAL A 593 9.07 -23.82 -8.97
CA VAL A 593 9.06 -24.47 -10.29
C VAL A 593 8.42 -25.86 -10.23
N GLY A 594 7.98 -26.39 -11.37
CA GLY A 594 7.41 -27.73 -11.49
C GLY A 594 7.07 -28.11 -12.92
N THR A 595 6.44 -29.26 -13.07
CA THR A 595 5.89 -29.81 -14.33
C THR A 595 4.37 -29.61 -14.37
N PRO A 596 3.65 -29.94 -15.46
CA PRO A 596 2.19 -29.83 -15.49
C PRO A 596 1.49 -30.59 -14.35
N ASN A 597 2.11 -31.69 -13.90
CA ASN A 597 1.57 -32.63 -12.92
C ASN A 597 2.03 -32.30 -11.48
N ASN A 598 3.33 -32.01 -11.28
CA ASN A 598 3.96 -31.97 -9.97
C ASN A 598 4.67 -30.64 -9.68
N TYR A 599 4.59 -30.20 -8.42
CA TYR A 599 5.34 -29.06 -7.90
C TYR A 599 6.69 -29.56 -7.37
N LEU A 600 7.79 -29.01 -7.88
CA LEU A 600 9.16 -29.52 -7.70
C LEU A 600 10.13 -28.36 -7.41
N PRO A 601 9.94 -27.63 -6.28
CA PRO A 601 10.66 -26.38 -6.06
C PRO A 601 12.15 -26.60 -5.78
N ALA A 602 12.94 -25.61 -6.20
CA ALA A 602 14.35 -25.50 -5.86
C ALA A 602 14.54 -24.28 -4.95
N THR A 603 15.14 -24.44 -3.77
CA THR A 603 15.67 -23.32 -2.99
C THR A 603 17.15 -23.16 -3.34
N LEU A 604 17.52 -21.95 -3.73
CA LEU A 604 18.87 -21.59 -4.15
C LEU A 604 19.40 -20.54 -3.18
N ASP A 605 20.57 -20.81 -2.62
CA ASP A 605 21.28 -19.97 -1.65
C ASP A 605 22.75 -19.83 -2.11
N PRO A 606 23.01 -18.96 -3.12
CA PRO A 606 24.34 -18.72 -3.63
C PRO A 606 25.10 -17.72 -2.75
N ILE A 607 26.38 -18.01 -2.48
CA ILE A 607 27.23 -17.19 -1.59
C ILE A 607 27.47 -15.77 -2.15
N GLN A 608 27.23 -15.58 -3.45
CA GLN A 608 27.26 -14.30 -4.15
C GLN A 608 26.01 -14.20 -5.03
N THR A 609 25.65 -13.01 -5.52
CA THR A 609 24.59 -12.87 -6.53
C THR A 609 24.97 -13.58 -7.83
N ASN A 610 24.11 -14.44 -8.36
CA ASN A 610 24.35 -15.20 -9.60
C ASN A 610 23.17 -15.01 -10.57
N ASP A 611 23.43 -15.05 -11.88
CA ASP A 611 22.37 -15.05 -12.91
C ASP A 611 22.16 -16.50 -13.39
N LEU A 612 21.00 -17.08 -13.10
CA LEU A 612 20.73 -18.51 -13.31
C LEU A 612 19.56 -18.75 -14.26
N ASN A 613 19.68 -19.79 -15.08
CA ASN A 613 18.56 -20.43 -15.78
C ASN A 613 18.13 -21.66 -14.98
N ILE A 614 16.85 -21.78 -14.64
CA ILE A 614 16.25 -22.88 -13.87
C ILE A 614 15.09 -23.49 -14.66
N SER A 615 15.04 -24.82 -14.73
CA SER A 615 13.91 -25.56 -15.27
C SER A 615 13.83 -27.00 -14.73
N VAL A 616 12.67 -27.63 -14.77
CA VAL A 616 12.46 -29.02 -14.31
C VAL A 616 11.59 -29.83 -15.28
N PHE A 617 11.87 -31.12 -15.43
CA PHE A 617 11.06 -32.05 -16.22
C PHE A 617 10.94 -33.43 -15.55
N GLU A 618 9.87 -34.17 -15.84
CA GLU A 618 9.68 -35.57 -15.43
C GLU A 618 10.26 -36.52 -16.50
N GLY A 619 10.85 -37.62 -16.04
CA GLY A 619 11.53 -38.62 -16.90
C GLY A 619 13.04 -38.51 -16.82
N ILE A 620 13.67 -39.07 -15.79
CA ILE A 620 15.13 -39.07 -15.65
C ILE A 620 15.82 -39.88 -16.76
N THR A 621 16.86 -39.31 -17.36
CA THR A 621 17.56 -39.86 -18.54
C THR A 621 19.05 -40.09 -18.27
N ALA A 622 19.70 -40.92 -19.09
CA ALA A 622 21.11 -41.30 -18.95
C ALA A 622 22.10 -40.12 -18.86
N ASN A 623 21.79 -39.01 -19.53
CA ASN A 623 22.63 -37.81 -19.63
C ASN A 623 21.99 -36.54 -19.05
N GLY A 624 20.89 -36.66 -18.31
CA GLY A 624 20.16 -35.51 -17.74
C GLY A 624 19.42 -34.62 -18.75
N LEU A 625 19.43 -34.96 -20.05
CA LEU A 625 18.75 -34.18 -21.10
C LEU A 625 17.33 -34.70 -21.34
N ILE A 626 16.41 -33.79 -21.70
CA ILE A 626 15.00 -34.09 -22.02
C ILE A 626 14.86 -35.09 -23.19
N SER A 627 15.76 -35.01 -24.17
CA SER A 627 15.85 -35.91 -25.31
C SER A 627 16.82 -37.08 -25.09
N GLY A 628 17.29 -37.27 -23.85
CA GLY A 628 18.16 -38.38 -23.47
C GLY A 628 17.43 -39.72 -23.46
N THR A 629 18.18 -40.82 -23.50
CA THR A 629 17.61 -42.16 -23.28
C THR A 629 17.05 -42.23 -21.86
N PRO A 630 15.74 -42.52 -21.65
CA PRO A 630 15.17 -42.67 -20.32
C PRO A 630 15.89 -43.78 -19.55
N PHE A 631 16.00 -43.61 -18.23
CA PHE A 631 16.39 -44.72 -17.36
C PHE A 631 15.44 -45.90 -17.55
N THR A 632 16.00 -47.11 -17.56
CA THR A 632 15.21 -48.35 -17.57
C THR A 632 14.40 -48.47 -16.29
N THR A 633 13.33 -49.27 -16.30
CA THR A 633 12.49 -49.52 -15.11
C THR A 633 13.27 -50.02 -13.90
N LEU A 634 14.42 -50.69 -14.11
CA LEU A 634 15.32 -51.10 -13.03
C LEU A 634 16.10 -49.92 -12.44
N GLN A 635 16.67 -49.06 -13.30
CA GLN A 635 17.37 -47.84 -12.87
C GLN A 635 16.44 -46.81 -12.24
N GLN A 636 15.16 -46.81 -12.62
CA GLN A 636 14.13 -45.95 -12.03
C GLN A 636 13.73 -46.37 -10.60
N GLN A 637 14.10 -47.56 -10.10
CA GLN A 637 13.65 -48.01 -8.77
C GLN A 637 14.24 -47.21 -7.60
N THR A 638 15.44 -46.66 -7.77
CA THR A 638 16.26 -46.03 -6.72
C THR A 638 16.48 -44.53 -6.93
N VAL A 639 15.64 -43.89 -7.74
CA VAL A 639 15.73 -42.46 -8.06
C VAL A 639 14.35 -41.78 -8.05
N VAL A 640 14.32 -40.46 -7.92
CA VAL A 640 13.13 -39.65 -8.27
C VAL A 640 13.14 -39.44 -9.78
N ASN A 641 11.99 -39.67 -10.42
CA ASN A 641 11.83 -39.58 -11.87
C ASN A 641 11.68 -38.13 -12.39
N ALA A 642 12.56 -37.23 -11.94
CA ALA A 642 12.62 -35.83 -12.37
C ALA A 642 14.06 -35.32 -12.42
N VAL A 643 14.29 -34.28 -13.24
CA VAL A 643 15.59 -33.62 -13.40
C VAL A 643 15.41 -32.11 -13.34
N TRP A 644 16.21 -31.47 -12.47
CA TRP A 644 16.33 -30.03 -12.33
C TRP A 644 17.57 -29.55 -13.08
N ASN A 645 17.37 -28.78 -14.15
CA ASN A 645 18.45 -28.13 -14.86
C ASN A 645 18.67 -26.74 -14.24
N ILE A 646 19.83 -26.53 -13.64
CA ILE A 646 20.23 -25.23 -13.08
C ILE A 646 21.53 -24.86 -13.77
N ASN A 647 21.50 -23.81 -14.58
CA ASN A 647 22.64 -23.37 -15.38
C ASN A 647 22.98 -21.92 -15.05
N ARG A 648 24.12 -21.69 -14.40
CA ARG A 648 24.66 -20.35 -14.22
C ARG A 648 25.10 -19.75 -15.55
N THR A 649 24.60 -18.55 -15.81
CA THR A 649 24.97 -17.71 -16.96
C THR A 649 25.96 -16.60 -16.58
N ASN A 650 25.98 -16.16 -15.31
CA ASN A 650 26.91 -15.16 -14.78
C ASN A 650 27.04 -15.28 -13.25
N GLY A 651 28.12 -14.77 -12.67
CA GLY A 651 28.47 -14.92 -11.25
C GLY A 651 29.48 -16.04 -10.98
N SER A 652 29.81 -16.27 -9.70
CA SER A 652 30.82 -17.24 -9.29
C SER A 652 30.53 -17.88 -7.92
N GLY A 653 31.34 -18.87 -7.55
CA GLY A 653 31.27 -19.54 -6.24
C GLY A 653 30.29 -20.71 -6.16
N PRO A 654 30.19 -21.37 -4.99
CA PRO A 654 29.26 -22.45 -4.74
C PRO A 654 27.82 -21.95 -4.57
N ILE A 655 26.85 -22.81 -4.89
CA ILE A 655 25.43 -22.56 -4.65
C ILE A 655 24.91 -23.60 -3.66
N GLY A 656 24.33 -23.15 -2.55
CA GLY A 656 23.52 -23.99 -1.68
C GLY A 656 22.25 -24.38 -2.41
N LEU A 657 22.09 -25.66 -2.70
CA LEU A 657 20.95 -26.21 -3.42
C LEU A 657 20.11 -27.06 -2.47
N LYS A 658 18.84 -26.72 -2.28
CA LYS A 658 17.83 -27.62 -1.72
C LYS A 658 16.78 -27.92 -2.78
N LEU A 659 16.58 -29.20 -3.09
CA LEU A 659 15.49 -29.68 -3.93
C LEU A 659 14.40 -30.30 -3.05
N ALA A 660 13.14 -30.15 -3.47
CA ALA A 660 12.03 -30.92 -2.93
C ALA A 660 11.21 -31.52 -4.08
N TRP A 661 10.68 -32.72 -3.87
CA TRP A 661 9.95 -33.47 -4.88
C TRP A 661 8.52 -33.81 -4.43
N ALA A 662 7.79 -34.48 -5.31
CA ALA A 662 6.49 -35.05 -4.99
C ALA A 662 6.62 -36.58 -4.98
N SER A 663 6.21 -37.22 -3.89
CA SER A 663 6.30 -38.67 -3.67
C SER A 663 5.75 -39.56 -4.82
N PRO A 664 4.73 -39.16 -5.62
CA PRO A 664 4.32 -39.91 -6.82
C PRO A 664 5.39 -40.07 -7.92
N LEU A 665 6.51 -39.36 -7.85
CA LEU A 665 7.65 -39.49 -8.79
C LEU A 665 8.75 -40.43 -8.29
N GLU A 666 8.58 -41.02 -7.11
CA GLU A 666 9.57 -41.92 -6.51
C GLU A 666 9.57 -43.29 -7.19
N GLY A 667 10.77 -43.84 -7.39
CA GLY A 667 10.96 -45.23 -7.74
C GLY A 667 10.34 -46.19 -6.72
N THR A 668 9.94 -47.39 -7.16
CA THR A 668 9.24 -48.36 -6.29
C THR A 668 10.07 -48.87 -5.11
N ALA A 669 11.38 -48.63 -5.09
CA ALA A 669 12.27 -48.93 -3.96
C ALA A 669 12.84 -47.67 -3.28
N PHE A 670 12.49 -46.47 -3.75
CA PHE A 670 13.09 -45.22 -3.28
C PHE A 670 12.62 -44.84 -1.87
N SER A 671 11.33 -44.95 -1.60
CA SER A 671 10.73 -44.64 -0.28
C SER A 671 11.16 -45.59 0.85
N SER A 672 11.84 -46.70 0.55
CA SER A 672 12.43 -47.60 1.54
C SER A 672 13.94 -47.42 1.73
N LEU A 673 14.60 -46.55 0.95
CA LEU A 673 16.00 -46.20 1.15
C LEU A 673 16.16 -45.28 2.39
N PRO A 674 17.20 -45.48 3.21
CA PRO A 674 17.51 -44.54 4.28
C PRO A 674 18.07 -43.24 3.70
N GLY A 675 17.88 -42.12 4.42
CA GLY A 675 18.37 -40.80 3.99
C GLY A 675 19.87 -40.71 3.73
N SER A 676 20.67 -41.65 4.27
CA SER A 676 22.11 -41.78 3.99
C SER A 676 22.44 -42.22 2.56
N ASP A 677 21.53 -42.94 1.92
CA ASP A 677 21.79 -43.66 0.66
C ASP A 677 21.16 -42.94 -0.55
N ILE A 678 20.28 -41.97 -0.28
CA ILE A 678 19.71 -41.03 -1.25
C ILE A 678 20.32 -39.64 -1.07
N GLY A 679 20.27 -38.84 -2.13
CA GLY A 679 20.74 -37.46 -2.11
C GLY A 679 20.69 -36.82 -3.48
N ILE A 680 21.13 -35.57 -3.58
CA ILE A 680 21.28 -34.89 -4.87
C ILE A 680 22.40 -35.59 -5.66
N ILE A 681 22.08 -36.05 -6.86
CA ILE A 681 23.04 -36.57 -7.85
C ILE A 681 23.21 -35.55 -8.98
N GLU A 682 24.42 -35.46 -9.54
CA GLU A 682 24.78 -34.53 -10.61
C GLU A 682 25.12 -35.32 -11.89
N ASN A 683 24.62 -34.90 -13.04
CA ASN A 683 25.00 -35.43 -14.34
C ASN A 683 25.91 -34.43 -15.07
N THR A 684 27.11 -34.89 -15.46
CA THR A 684 28.09 -34.07 -16.20
C THR A 684 27.99 -34.24 -17.73
N GLY A 685 26.90 -34.85 -18.21
CA GLY A 685 26.56 -35.05 -19.63
C GLY A 685 26.74 -36.49 -20.13
N THR A 686 27.37 -37.38 -19.35
CA THR A 686 27.64 -38.79 -19.74
C THR A 686 27.27 -39.82 -18.68
N LEU A 687 27.35 -39.47 -17.39
CA LEU A 687 27.04 -40.33 -16.25
C LEU A 687 26.47 -39.48 -15.10
N TRP A 688 25.65 -40.12 -14.27
CA TRP A 688 25.21 -39.59 -12.98
C TRP A 688 26.22 -39.92 -11.87
N SER A 689 26.46 -38.98 -10.97
CA SER A 689 27.30 -39.18 -9.79
C SER A 689 26.67 -40.10 -8.74
N ALA A 690 27.46 -40.51 -7.75
CA ALA A 690 26.94 -40.92 -6.44
C ALA A 690 26.27 -39.73 -5.72
N PRO A 691 25.42 -39.96 -4.70
CA PRO A 691 24.81 -38.88 -3.91
C PRO A 691 25.86 -37.92 -3.35
N LEU A 692 25.67 -36.61 -3.55
CA LEU A 692 26.61 -35.57 -3.10
C LEU A 692 26.51 -35.29 -1.59
N ALA A 693 25.35 -35.52 -0.98
CA ALA A 693 25.08 -35.42 0.46
C ALA A 693 23.78 -36.17 0.80
N PRO A 694 23.59 -36.64 2.06
CA PRO A 694 22.37 -37.31 2.50
C PRO A 694 21.08 -36.50 2.26
N GLY A 695 20.01 -37.19 1.88
CA GLY A 695 18.66 -36.66 1.73
C GLY A 695 17.77 -36.90 2.96
N ASP A 696 16.55 -36.38 2.88
CA ASP A 696 15.46 -36.55 3.85
C ASP A 696 14.23 -37.14 3.14
N ASN A 697 14.07 -38.46 3.29
CA ASN A 697 13.00 -39.27 2.70
C ASN A 697 11.67 -39.19 3.47
N ILE A 698 11.57 -38.36 4.53
CA ILE A 698 10.35 -38.14 5.31
C ILE A 698 9.68 -36.83 4.89
N ASN A 699 10.48 -35.82 4.54
CA ASN A 699 10.01 -34.51 4.12
C ASN A 699 10.13 -34.27 2.60
N ASP A 700 10.47 -35.31 1.82
CA ASP A 700 10.70 -35.28 0.37
C ASP A 700 11.68 -34.19 -0.06
N THR A 701 12.80 -34.01 0.67
CA THR A 701 13.81 -32.99 0.34
C THR A 701 15.26 -33.48 0.43
N ALA A 702 16.17 -32.86 -0.31
CA ALA A 702 17.61 -33.06 -0.18
C ALA A 702 18.34 -31.72 -0.31
N ARG A 703 19.46 -31.55 0.38
CA ARG A 703 20.27 -30.33 0.36
C ARG A 703 21.75 -30.64 0.22
N THR A 704 22.45 -29.93 -0.66
CA THR A 704 23.91 -29.97 -0.80
C THR A 704 24.47 -28.62 -1.27
N ILE A 705 25.78 -28.55 -1.50
CA ILE A 705 26.45 -27.42 -2.15
C ILE A 705 26.91 -27.89 -3.53
N VAL A 706 26.55 -27.15 -4.59
CA VAL A 706 26.87 -27.50 -5.99
C VAL A 706 27.74 -26.41 -6.66
N PRO A 707 28.52 -26.75 -7.71
CA PRO A 707 29.38 -25.78 -8.39
C PRO A 707 28.61 -24.69 -9.18
N GLY A 708 27.32 -24.89 -9.44
CA GLY A 708 26.39 -23.84 -9.91
C GLY A 708 25.87 -23.98 -11.35
N SER A 709 26.37 -24.96 -12.12
CA SER A 709 25.80 -25.36 -13.41
C SER A 709 25.78 -26.87 -13.53
N GLY A 710 24.62 -27.46 -13.83
CA GLY A 710 24.47 -28.90 -14.00
C GLY A 710 23.00 -29.35 -14.16
N SER A 711 22.85 -30.62 -14.54
CA SER A 711 21.59 -31.35 -14.44
C SER A 711 21.59 -32.15 -13.15
N TYR A 712 20.63 -31.86 -12.27
CA TYR A 712 20.53 -32.44 -10.93
C TYR A 712 19.31 -33.36 -10.83
N GLY A 713 19.46 -34.46 -10.11
CA GLY A 713 18.41 -35.43 -9.80
C GLY A 713 18.53 -35.91 -8.36
N ILE A 714 17.74 -36.91 -7.96
CA ILE A 714 17.79 -37.51 -6.62
C ILE A 714 17.89 -39.04 -6.76
N GLY A 715 18.89 -39.71 -6.16
CA GLY A 715 19.05 -41.18 -6.28
C GLY A 715 20.46 -41.77 -6.03
N SER A 716 20.75 -43.01 -6.48
CA SER A 716 22.01 -43.78 -6.22
C SER A 716 22.52 -44.67 -7.41
N VAL A 717 23.85 -44.75 -7.75
CA VAL A 717 24.47 -45.32 -9.03
C VAL A 717 25.94 -45.95 -8.89
N ALA A 718 26.51 -46.80 -9.83
CA ALA A 718 27.83 -47.58 -9.72
C ALA A 718 28.71 -47.94 -11.04
N GLN A 719 29.92 -48.61 -10.99
CA GLN A 719 31.08 -48.76 -12.03
C GLN A 719 31.98 -50.12 -12.15
N VAL A 720 33.18 -50.19 -12.88
CA VAL A 720 34.08 -51.40 -13.30
C VAL A 720 35.65 -51.14 -13.65
N ASP A 721 36.66 -52.12 -13.72
CA ASP A 721 38.18 -51.97 -14.00
C ASP A 721 39.11 -53.22 -14.51
N PRO A 722 40.34 -53.15 -15.17
CA PRO A 722 41.14 -54.21 -16.01
C PRO A 722 42.23 -55.29 -15.52
N PHE A 723 43.09 -55.89 -16.44
CA PHE A 723 43.81 -57.26 -16.40
C PHE A 723 45.38 -57.45 -16.54
N VAL A 724 46.07 -58.35 -15.75
CA VAL A 724 47.46 -59.00 -15.93
C VAL A 724 47.67 -60.38 -15.15
N PHE A 725 48.89 -61.00 -14.96
CA PHE A 725 49.31 -62.14 -14.02
C PHE A 725 50.87 -62.38 -13.85
N ASN A 726 51.43 -63.11 -12.82
CA ASN A 726 52.91 -63.30 -12.55
C ASN A 726 53.46 -64.51 -11.66
N ASN A 727 54.78 -64.55 -11.32
CA ASN A 727 55.58 -65.56 -10.52
C ASN A 727 55.50 -65.37 -8.97
N LEU A 728 55.79 -66.41 -8.15
CA LEU A 728 55.52 -66.44 -6.67
C LEU A 728 56.76 -66.67 -5.75
N LEU A 729 56.63 -66.38 -4.43
CA LEU A 729 57.73 -66.37 -3.42
C LEU A 729 57.43 -67.21 -2.13
N PRO A 730 58.45 -67.63 -1.33
CA PRO A 730 58.28 -68.35 -0.06
C PRO A 730 57.68 -67.50 1.09
N LYS A 731 57.10 -68.16 2.11
CA LYS A 731 56.24 -67.55 3.13
C LYS A 731 56.39 -68.16 4.55
N THR A 732 55.70 -67.58 5.53
CA THR A 732 55.48 -68.04 6.91
C THR A 732 53.97 -68.26 7.16
N TYR A 733 53.56 -69.18 8.05
CA TYR A 733 52.15 -69.29 8.46
C TYR A 733 51.85 -68.04 9.26
N GLY A 734 51.05 -67.17 8.66
CA GLY A 734 50.99 -65.80 9.08
C GLY A 734 51.04 -64.80 7.95
N ASP A 735 51.83 -65.13 6.93
CA ASP A 735 51.96 -64.30 5.75
C ASP A 735 50.66 -64.34 4.98
N ALA A 736 50.20 -63.16 4.60
CA ALA A 736 48.94 -63.00 3.92
C ALA A 736 48.84 -63.84 2.65
N ASP A 737 47.64 -64.37 2.49
CA ASP A 737 47.09 -64.83 1.23
C ASP A 737 47.42 -63.83 0.15
N PHE A 738 47.91 -64.34 -0.96
CA PHE A 738 48.38 -63.51 -2.04
C PHE A 738 47.68 -63.93 -3.31
N ASN A 739 46.97 -62.98 -3.91
CA ASN A 739 46.65 -63.08 -5.32
C ASN A 739 47.99 -63.26 -6.07
N GLY A 740 48.12 -64.31 -6.88
CA GLY A 740 49.34 -64.56 -7.66
C GLY A 740 49.62 -63.46 -8.71
N GLY A 741 48.65 -62.58 -8.93
CA GLY A 741 48.80 -61.28 -9.59
C GLY A 741 47.82 -61.00 -10.72
N ALA A 742 46.64 -61.66 -10.78
CA ALA A 742 45.66 -61.44 -11.85
C ALA A 742 44.44 -60.60 -11.47
N THR A 743 43.95 -59.83 -12.45
CA THR A 743 42.93 -58.77 -12.38
C THR A 743 42.09 -58.78 -13.68
N SER A 744 40.86 -58.22 -13.82
CA SER A 744 40.08 -58.24 -15.09
C SER A 744 38.88 -57.27 -15.21
N LEU A 745 38.67 -56.69 -16.42
CA LEU A 745 37.51 -55.83 -16.82
C LEU A 745 36.16 -56.55 -16.76
N ASN A 746 36.20 -57.87 -16.87
CA ASN A 746 35.02 -58.71 -16.76
C ASN A 746 34.74 -59.00 -15.29
N THR A 747 33.91 -58.19 -14.62
CA THR A 747 33.48 -58.46 -13.22
C THR A 747 32.36 -59.50 -13.13
N THR A 748 31.71 -59.77 -14.26
CA THR A 748 30.53 -60.62 -14.43
C THR A 748 30.85 -62.11 -14.59
N GLN A 749 32.13 -62.46 -14.79
CA GLN A 749 32.65 -63.82 -14.63
C GLN A 749 33.90 -63.80 -13.75
N PRO A 750 34.03 -64.70 -12.77
CA PRO A 750 35.15 -64.67 -11.82
C PRO A 750 36.46 -65.12 -12.47
N ILE A 751 37.58 -64.56 -12.00
CA ILE A 751 38.92 -65.06 -12.30
C ILE A 751 39.20 -66.22 -11.35
N THR A 752 39.25 -67.48 -11.81
CA THR A 752 39.30 -68.67 -10.94
C THR A 752 40.67 -69.32 -10.83
N TYR A 753 41.14 -69.63 -9.61
CA TYR A 753 42.43 -70.28 -9.37
C TYR A 753 42.26 -71.72 -8.82
N THR A 754 43.31 -72.56 -8.86
CA THR A 754 43.30 -73.92 -8.23
C THR A 754 44.64 -74.28 -7.57
N SER A 755 44.64 -75.16 -6.54
CA SER A 755 45.83 -75.62 -5.78
C SER A 755 45.88 -77.15 -5.66
N ASP A 756 47.07 -77.73 -5.52
CA ASP A 756 47.28 -79.17 -5.32
C ASP A 756 47.36 -79.64 -3.85
N ASN A 757 47.67 -78.77 -2.87
CA ASN A 757 47.86 -79.15 -1.47
C ASN A 757 47.12 -78.24 -0.46
N ALA A 758 45.85 -78.56 -0.26
CA ALA A 758 44.90 -77.81 0.57
C ALA A 758 45.28 -77.65 2.07
N ALA A 759 46.12 -78.53 2.63
CA ALA A 759 46.51 -78.44 4.05
C ALA A 759 47.58 -77.36 4.34
N VAL A 760 48.15 -76.79 3.28
CA VAL A 760 49.19 -75.74 3.33
C VAL A 760 48.75 -74.50 2.60
N ALA A 761 48.29 -74.67 1.37
CA ALA A 761 47.65 -73.60 0.64
C ALA A 761 46.53 -74.15 -0.23
N THR A 762 45.30 -73.77 0.07
CA THR A 762 44.19 -73.90 -0.87
C THR A 762 44.21 -72.71 -1.83
N ILE A 763 43.54 -72.87 -2.96
CA ILE A 763 42.87 -71.70 -3.51
C ILE A 763 41.50 -71.61 -2.85
N ILE A 764 41.29 -70.50 -2.18
CA ILE A 764 40.00 -70.04 -1.66
C ILE A 764 39.78 -68.67 -2.25
N ALA A 765 38.61 -68.48 -2.88
CA ALA A 765 38.21 -67.22 -3.51
C ALA A 765 39.34 -66.59 -4.34
N ASP A 766 40.02 -67.44 -5.12
CA ASP A 766 40.89 -66.99 -6.20
C ASP A 766 42.15 -66.23 -5.77
N ALA A 767 42.49 -66.33 -4.49
CA ALA A 767 43.79 -66.02 -3.94
C ALA A 767 44.49 -67.28 -3.43
N ILE A 768 45.81 -67.19 -3.31
CA ILE A 768 46.65 -68.27 -2.78
C ILE A 768 46.61 -68.17 -1.27
N HIS A 769 45.62 -68.82 -0.67
CA HIS A 769 45.38 -68.77 0.77
C HIS A 769 46.34 -69.73 1.47
N ILE A 770 47.04 -69.24 2.50
CA ILE A 770 47.90 -70.08 3.33
C ILE A 770 47.07 -70.67 4.48
N THR A 771 46.72 -71.95 4.36
CA THR A 771 45.94 -72.70 5.35
C THR A 771 46.77 -73.27 6.50
N GLY A 772 48.08 -73.44 6.31
CA GLY A 772 48.96 -74.11 7.28
C GLY A 772 50.45 -74.01 6.95
N ALA A 773 51.30 -74.27 7.93
CA ALA A 773 52.75 -74.42 7.71
C ALA A 773 53.07 -75.69 6.88
N GLY A 774 53.81 -75.57 5.75
CA GLY A 774 54.11 -76.66 4.79
C GLY A 774 54.46 -76.18 3.35
N THR A 775 54.17 -76.94 2.27
CA THR A 775 54.45 -76.60 0.83
C THR A 775 53.32 -76.94 -0.20
N ALA A 776 53.12 -76.20 -1.34
CA ALA A 776 52.01 -76.38 -2.35
C ALA A 776 52.23 -75.76 -3.79
N ASN A 777 51.37 -76.05 -4.81
CA ASN A 777 51.38 -75.52 -6.22
C ASN A 777 50.02 -74.98 -6.78
N ILE A 778 49.98 -73.96 -7.68
CA ILE A 778 48.80 -73.10 -8.04
C ILE A 778 48.53 -72.81 -9.57
N THR A 779 47.25 -72.65 -10.02
CA THR A 779 46.75 -72.21 -11.38
C THR A 779 45.69 -71.06 -11.35
N ALA A 780 45.35 -70.37 -12.46
CA ALA A 780 44.45 -69.19 -12.64
C ALA A 780 43.63 -69.18 -13.99
N SER A 781 42.41 -68.61 -14.07
CA SER A 781 41.44 -68.73 -15.22
C SER A 781 40.33 -67.63 -15.25
N GLN A 782 39.47 -67.47 -16.28
CA GLN A 782 38.23 -66.64 -16.27
C GLN A 782 37.27 -66.97 -17.46
N ALA A 783 35.94 -66.80 -17.33
CA ALA A 783 34.91 -67.05 -18.37
C ALA A 783 34.31 -65.77 -19.03
N SER A 784 33.30 -65.89 -19.91
CA SER A 784 32.61 -64.77 -20.62
C SER A 784 31.13 -64.65 -20.20
N ASP A 785 30.57 -63.43 -20.09
CA ASP A 785 29.17 -63.19 -19.65
C ASP A 785 28.22 -62.65 -20.73
N GLY A 786 28.75 -61.99 -21.78
CA GLY A 786 27.95 -61.30 -22.80
C GLY A 786 28.18 -59.78 -22.85
N PHE A 787 28.66 -59.17 -21.77
CA PHE A 787 29.17 -57.79 -21.74
C PHE A 787 30.72 -57.75 -21.87
N TYR A 788 31.41 -58.86 -21.52
CA TYR A 788 32.88 -59.06 -21.49
C TYR A 788 33.35 -60.56 -21.75
N PRO A 789 34.61 -60.84 -22.20
CA PRO A 789 35.17 -62.21 -22.55
C PRO A 789 36.18 -62.91 -21.54
N ALA A 790 36.89 -64.02 -21.89
CA ALA A 790 37.54 -65.10 -21.03
C ALA A 790 39.12 -65.41 -21.15
N ALA A 791 39.88 -66.00 -20.16
CA ALA A 791 41.41 -66.27 -20.11
C ALA A 791 42.04 -67.33 -19.06
N SER A 792 43.40 -67.59 -18.92
CA SER A 792 44.13 -68.50 -17.87
C SER A 792 45.73 -68.61 -17.75
N VAL A 793 46.38 -69.02 -16.58
CA VAL A 793 47.89 -69.23 -16.26
C VAL A 793 48.29 -70.10 -14.95
N THR A 794 49.58 -70.42 -14.53
CA THR A 794 50.06 -71.36 -13.39
C THR A 794 51.47 -71.14 -12.68
N LYS A 795 51.72 -71.40 -11.33
CA LYS A 795 53.00 -71.29 -10.45
C LYS A 795 53.08 -71.98 -9.00
N PRO A 796 54.25 -72.13 -8.25
CA PRO A 796 54.43 -72.83 -6.90
C PRO A 796 54.73 -72.04 -5.55
N LEU A 797 54.65 -72.64 -4.31
CA LEU A 797 54.71 -72.00 -2.91
C LEU A 797 55.28 -72.84 -1.67
N THR A 798 55.69 -72.21 -0.52
CA THR A 798 56.22 -72.78 0.79
C THR A 798 55.94 -71.93 2.10
N VAL A 799 55.81 -72.49 3.33
CA VAL A 799 55.27 -71.86 4.61
C VAL A 799 55.83 -72.38 6.00
N ASN A 800 56.08 -71.52 7.04
CA ASN A 800 56.66 -71.79 8.42
C ASN A 800 55.68 -71.58 9.66
N LYS A 801 56.06 -71.59 10.98
CA LYS A 801 55.19 -71.36 12.21
C LYS A 801 55.45 -70.05 13.01
N ALA A 802 54.54 -69.63 13.93
CA ALA A 802 54.56 -68.34 14.68
C ALA A 802 54.44 -68.42 16.25
N ALA A 803 54.44 -67.27 16.97
CA ALA A 803 54.56 -67.15 18.44
C ALA A 803 53.62 -66.09 19.07
N LEU A 804 53.17 -66.22 20.33
CA LEU A 804 52.08 -65.42 20.91
C LEU A 804 52.18 -65.06 22.43
N ASN A 805 51.88 -63.82 22.79
CA ASN A 805 51.66 -63.38 24.19
C ASN A 805 50.25 -62.77 24.40
N ILE A 806 49.70 -62.83 25.62
CA ILE A 806 48.35 -62.35 25.97
C ILE A 806 48.37 -61.47 27.22
N THR A 807 47.89 -60.23 27.13
CA THR A 807 47.93 -59.24 28.22
C THR A 807 46.56 -58.59 28.40
N ALA A 808 46.01 -58.54 29.62
CA ALA A 808 44.80 -57.76 29.91
C ALA A 808 45.10 -56.26 29.71
N ASP A 809 44.24 -55.54 28.98
CA ASP A 809 44.48 -54.13 28.68
C ASP A 809 44.06 -53.24 29.85
N ALA A 810 44.96 -52.36 30.31
CA ALA A 810 44.57 -51.21 31.11
C ALA A 810 43.47 -50.40 30.38
N LYS A 811 42.39 -50.05 31.09
CA LYS A 811 41.31 -49.21 30.55
C LYS A 811 41.09 -47.98 31.43
N THR A 812 40.61 -46.90 30.81
CA THR A 812 40.20 -45.68 31.50
C THR A 812 38.84 -45.22 31.01
N LYS A 813 37.99 -44.70 31.89
CA LYS A 813 36.76 -43.99 31.53
C LYS A 813 36.55 -42.78 32.45
N PHE A 814 35.70 -41.85 32.05
CA PHE A 814 35.11 -40.90 32.99
C PHE A 814 33.86 -41.49 33.67
N GLU A 815 33.48 -40.95 34.82
CA GLU A 815 32.28 -41.36 35.56
C GLU A 815 30.97 -41.17 34.76
N LEU A 816 29.93 -41.91 35.15
CA LEU A 816 28.61 -42.00 34.49
C LEU A 816 28.59 -42.60 33.07
N LEU A 817 29.73 -42.67 32.38
CA LEU A 817 29.86 -43.42 31.13
C LEU A 817 29.78 -44.93 31.40
N PRO A 818 29.21 -45.75 30.49
CA PRO A 818 29.25 -47.21 30.58
C PRO A 818 30.69 -47.73 30.79
N ASN A 819 30.83 -48.92 31.39
CA ASN A 819 32.15 -49.54 31.45
C ASN A 819 32.63 -49.84 30.02
N PRO A 820 33.88 -49.51 29.67
CA PRO A 820 34.45 -49.94 28.40
C PRO A 820 34.51 -51.48 28.37
N LEU A 821 34.38 -52.05 27.18
CA LEU A 821 34.57 -53.48 26.97
C LEU A 821 35.96 -53.89 27.49
N LEU A 822 36.01 -54.89 28.37
CA LEU A 822 37.27 -55.45 28.84
C LEU A 822 37.89 -56.25 27.71
N THR A 823 39.13 -55.94 27.35
CA THR A 823 39.87 -56.62 26.29
C THR A 823 41.23 -57.06 26.81
N ALA A 824 41.80 -58.06 26.14
CA ALA A 824 43.20 -58.38 26.22
C ALA A 824 43.84 -58.14 24.85
N THR A 825 45.06 -57.63 24.83
CA THR A 825 45.92 -57.60 23.65
C THR A 825 46.64 -58.93 23.51
N TYR A 826 46.60 -59.46 22.30
CA TYR A 826 47.25 -60.70 21.90
C TYR A 826 48.32 -60.33 20.87
N SER A 827 49.61 -60.46 21.20
CA SER A 827 50.70 -60.02 20.34
C SER A 827 51.45 -61.20 19.74
N GLY A 828 51.53 -61.26 18.40
CA GLY A 828 52.25 -62.29 17.66
C GLY A 828 51.37 -63.32 16.95
N PHE A 829 50.04 -63.23 17.11
CA PHE A 829 49.14 -63.81 16.12
C PHE A 829 49.43 -63.22 14.73
N VAL A 830 49.32 -64.07 13.73
CA VAL A 830 49.50 -63.77 12.31
C VAL A 830 48.32 -64.42 11.53
N LEU A 831 48.20 -64.24 10.21
CA LEU A 831 46.93 -64.48 9.45
C LEU A 831 45.71 -63.73 10.02
N GLY A 832 45.94 -62.69 10.83
CA GLY A 832 44.88 -62.03 11.60
C GLY A 832 44.17 -62.98 12.58
N GLU A 833 44.75 -64.14 12.89
CA GLU A 833 44.13 -65.13 13.75
C GLU A 833 43.85 -64.49 15.11
N THR A 834 42.61 -64.60 15.53
CA THR A 834 42.18 -64.07 16.81
C THR A 834 42.36 -65.18 17.86
N PRO A 835 42.05 -64.92 19.14
CA PRO A 835 42.03 -65.96 20.16
C PRO A 835 41.13 -67.17 19.85
N ALA A 836 40.31 -67.12 18.79
CA ALA A 836 39.52 -68.25 18.30
C ALA A 836 40.34 -69.43 17.73
N VAL A 837 41.58 -69.22 17.31
CA VAL A 837 42.48 -70.35 16.92
C VAL A 837 43.20 -70.97 18.10
N LEU A 838 43.00 -70.38 19.29
CA LEU A 838 43.32 -71.04 20.53
C LEU A 838 42.29 -72.15 20.74
N LEU A 839 42.77 -73.37 20.92
CA LEU A 839 41.99 -74.56 21.27
C LEU A 839 41.25 -74.38 22.61
N THR A 840 41.71 -73.44 23.46
CA THR A 840 40.98 -72.91 24.62
C THR A 840 41.08 -71.37 24.66
N PRO A 841 40.00 -70.60 24.90
CA PRO A 841 40.05 -69.12 25.01
C PRO A 841 40.54 -68.59 26.38
N ALA A 842 40.74 -67.26 26.49
CA ALA A 842 41.04 -66.59 27.77
C ALA A 842 39.83 -65.81 28.33
N VAL A 843 39.69 -65.76 29.65
CA VAL A 843 38.53 -65.17 30.38
C VAL A 843 38.94 -63.89 31.11
N LEU A 844 38.14 -62.81 31.04
CA LEU A 844 38.37 -61.53 31.74
C LEU A 844 37.18 -61.05 32.60
N THR A 845 37.42 -60.50 33.81
CA THR A 845 36.38 -60.01 34.75
C THR A 845 36.79 -58.75 35.55
N THR A 846 35.80 -57.97 36.02
CA THR A 846 35.97 -56.83 36.97
C THR A 846 34.69 -56.61 37.82
N THR A 847 34.78 -55.85 38.93
CA THR A 847 33.64 -55.58 39.85
C THR A 847 33.01 -54.19 39.71
N ALA A 848 33.52 -53.32 38.83
CA ALA A 848 32.96 -51.98 38.60
C ALA A 848 31.67 -52.01 37.76
N VAL A 849 30.82 -51.00 37.86
CA VAL A 849 29.59 -50.80 37.06
C VAL A 849 29.50 -49.37 36.50
N GLN A 850 28.52 -49.06 35.65
CA GLN A 850 28.39 -47.75 35.00
C GLN A 850 28.46 -46.56 36.00
N ASN A 851 27.64 -46.61 37.05
CA ASN A 851 27.56 -45.58 38.09
C ASN A 851 28.55 -45.80 39.25
N SER A 852 29.61 -46.61 39.07
CA SER A 852 30.69 -46.70 40.06
C SER A 852 31.40 -45.36 40.20
N ALA A 853 31.71 -44.98 41.45
CA ALA A 853 32.46 -43.78 41.77
C ALA A 853 33.89 -43.81 41.17
N PRO A 854 34.52 -42.63 40.95
CA PRO A 854 35.93 -42.53 40.54
C PRO A 854 36.87 -43.34 41.44
N GLY A 855 37.80 -44.09 40.83
CA GLY A 855 38.66 -45.06 41.52
C GLY A 855 39.27 -46.12 40.59
N LYS A 856 40.14 -47.00 41.12
CA LYS A 856 40.71 -48.14 40.38
C LYS A 856 40.05 -49.46 40.78
N TYR A 857 39.75 -50.29 39.78
CA TYR A 857 39.16 -51.63 39.95
C TYR A 857 39.92 -52.65 39.05
N PRO A 858 40.23 -53.87 39.52
CA PRO A 858 41.14 -54.80 38.83
C PRO A 858 40.51 -55.51 37.61
N ILE A 859 41.36 -55.99 36.69
CA ILE A 859 41.03 -56.85 35.52
C ILE A 859 41.96 -58.06 35.50
N THR A 860 41.42 -59.29 35.53
CA THR A 860 42.20 -60.55 35.62
C THR A 860 42.04 -61.40 34.36
N VAL A 861 43.08 -62.10 33.86
CA VAL A 861 43.04 -62.94 32.64
C VAL A 861 43.69 -64.34 32.81
N SER A 862 43.10 -65.38 32.20
CA SER A 862 43.63 -66.78 32.21
C SER A 862 42.97 -67.70 31.17
N GLY A 863 43.63 -68.79 30.71
CA GLY A 863 42.95 -70.02 30.21
C GLY A 863 43.37 -70.68 28.87
N ALA A 864 44.24 -70.08 28.06
CA ALA A 864 44.34 -70.34 26.61
C ALA A 864 45.55 -71.15 26.04
N THR A 865 45.39 -71.82 24.87
CA THR A 865 46.36 -72.72 24.18
C THR A 865 46.17 -72.81 22.64
N ALA A 866 47.17 -73.06 21.75
CA ALA A 866 46.96 -73.10 20.27
C ALA A 866 47.81 -74.11 19.45
N ALA A 867 47.41 -74.37 18.19
CA ALA A 867 48.04 -75.35 17.28
C ALA A 867 49.21 -74.78 16.44
N ASN A 868 49.09 -73.57 15.91
CA ASN A 868 50.11 -72.92 15.06
C ASN A 868 50.98 -71.89 15.81
N TYR A 869 50.78 -71.76 17.13
CA TYR A 869 51.34 -70.75 18.03
C TYR A 869 51.92 -71.33 19.33
N THR A 870 52.59 -70.47 20.11
CA THR A 870 53.15 -70.74 21.45
C THR A 870 52.73 -69.58 22.40
N VAL A 871 52.19 -69.82 23.61
CA VAL A 871 51.29 -68.86 24.35
C VAL A 871 51.74 -68.44 25.79
N SER A 872 51.40 -67.22 26.29
CA SER A 872 51.66 -66.71 27.67
C SER A 872 50.66 -65.63 28.20
N PHE A 873 50.59 -65.27 29.52
CA PHE A 873 49.55 -64.38 30.17
C PHE A 873 50.05 -63.24 31.11
N VAL A 874 49.32 -62.09 31.20
CA VAL A 874 49.56 -60.92 32.11
C VAL A 874 48.26 -60.15 32.52
N ASN A 875 48.10 -59.67 33.78
CA ASN A 875 46.91 -58.95 34.34
C ASN A 875 47.03 -57.39 34.38
N ASP A 876 45.92 -56.63 34.46
CA ASP A 876 45.90 -55.15 34.62
C ASP A 876 44.62 -54.57 35.32
N SER A 877 44.16 -53.34 35.00
CA SER A 877 43.17 -52.56 35.77
C SER A 877 42.33 -51.55 34.97
N LEU A 878 41.09 -51.29 35.44
CA LEU A 878 40.20 -50.21 34.97
C LEU A 878 40.28 -49.01 35.95
N THR A 879 40.58 -47.83 35.42
CA THR A 879 40.57 -46.57 36.19
C THR A 879 39.40 -45.67 35.79
N ILE A 880 38.53 -45.32 36.74
CA ILE A 880 37.44 -44.37 36.57
C ILE A 880 37.91 -42.99 37.04
N LEU A 881 37.89 -42.01 36.13
CA LEU A 881 38.27 -40.62 36.37
C LEU A 881 37.03 -39.77 36.69
N ALA A 882 37.16 -38.85 37.64
CA ALA A 882 36.13 -37.86 37.94
C ALA A 882 36.03 -36.82 36.82
N LYS A 883 34.81 -36.45 36.42
CA LYS A 883 34.58 -35.33 35.51
C LYS A 883 34.81 -34.02 36.24
N GLN A 884 35.40 -33.05 35.56
CA GLN A 884 35.68 -31.73 36.13
C GLN A 884 34.49 -30.79 35.91
N ASN A 885 34.25 -29.92 36.88
CA ASN A 885 33.32 -28.80 36.72
C ASN A 885 34.02 -27.64 35.98
N GLN A 886 33.29 -26.99 35.08
CA GLN A 886 33.71 -25.74 34.43
C GLN A 886 32.76 -24.61 34.82
N THR A 887 33.27 -23.39 34.94
CA THR A 887 32.52 -22.24 35.44
C THR A 887 32.74 -21.04 34.53
N ILE A 888 31.64 -20.53 33.96
CA ILE A 888 31.63 -19.29 33.20
C ILE A 888 31.64 -18.12 34.19
N THR A 889 32.57 -17.18 34.01
CA THR A 889 32.55 -15.86 34.65
C THR A 889 32.12 -14.84 33.61
N PHE A 890 30.88 -14.38 33.72
CA PHE A 890 30.32 -13.30 32.89
C PHE A 890 29.93 -12.13 33.79
N ASN A 891 30.55 -10.96 33.58
CA ASN A 891 30.30 -9.77 34.38
C ASN A 891 28.94 -9.13 34.04
N ILE A 892 28.40 -8.31 34.95
CA ILE A 892 27.14 -7.60 34.68
C ILE A 892 27.31 -6.61 33.54
N LEU A 893 26.34 -6.59 32.62
CA LEU A 893 26.39 -5.69 31.47
C LEU A 893 26.00 -4.29 31.92
N THR A 894 26.82 -3.30 31.56
CA THR A 894 26.49 -1.88 31.78
C THR A 894 25.28 -1.51 30.94
N ALA A 895 24.32 -0.79 31.52
CA ALA A 895 23.21 -0.23 30.75
C ALA A 895 23.75 0.64 29.58
N LYS A 896 23.10 0.52 28.43
CA LYS A 896 23.38 1.30 27.21
C LYS A 896 22.22 2.24 26.94
N ASN A 897 22.39 3.15 26.00
CA ASN A 897 21.29 3.94 25.44
C ASN A 897 21.06 3.50 23.99
N TYR A 898 19.83 3.67 23.50
CA TYR A 898 19.54 3.47 22.08
C TYR A 898 20.46 4.32 21.19
N GLY A 899 20.95 3.75 20.09
CA GLY A 899 21.95 4.38 19.22
C GLY A 899 23.39 4.41 19.76
N ASN A 900 23.72 3.69 20.84
CA ASN A 900 25.11 3.38 21.18
C ASN A 900 25.70 2.36 20.19
N ALA A 901 26.99 2.51 19.89
CA ALA A 901 27.72 1.60 19.01
C ALA A 901 27.89 0.20 19.59
N ASP A 902 28.12 -0.76 18.69
CA ASP A 902 28.34 -2.17 18.98
C ASP A 902 29.48 -2.39 19.98
N PHE A 903 29.35 -3.42 20.82
CA PHE A 903 30.33 -3.72 21.86
C PHE A 903 30.54 -5.23 22.04
N MET A 904 31.74 -5.60 22.48
CA MET A 904 32.12 -6.99 22.68
C MET A 904 31.73 -7.51 24.07
N LEU A 905 31.34 -8.79 24.12
CA LEU A 905 31.16 -9.58 25.33
C LEU A 905 32.47 -10.25 25.74
N THR A 906 32.75 -10.24 27.04
CA THR A 906 34.02 -10.68 27.62
C THR A 906 33.81 -11.70 28.74
N ALA A 907 32.89 -12.66 28.58
CA ALA A 907 32.83 -13.79 29.49
C ALA A 907 34.09 -14.66 29.32
N SER A 908 34.55 -15.24 30.42
CA SER A 908 35.68 -16.19 30.47
C SER A 908 35.22 -17.49 31.12
N SER A 909 35.95 -18.57 30.93
CA SER A 909 35.70 -19.85 31.60
C SER A 909 36.99 -20.41 32.19
N THR A 910 36.85 -21.24 33.22
CA THR A 910 37.95 -22.08 33.73
C THR A 910 38.43 -23.13 32.74
N ASN A 911 37.68 -23.39 31.66
CA ASN A 911 38.08 -24.19 30.51
C ASN A 911 38.15 -23.31 29.25
N ASN A 912 39.32 -23.23 28.61
CA ASN A 912 39.57 -22.43 27.41
C ASN A 912 39.63 -23.24 26.10
N THR A 913 39.44 -24.57 26.14
CA THR A 913 39.47 -25.44 24.95
C THR A 913 38.08 -25.66 24.35
N ILE A 914 37.01 -25.35 25.09
CA ILE A 914 35.62 -25.36 24.61
C ILE A 914 35.15 -23.91 24.48
N PRO A 915 34.65 -23.44 23.31
CA PRO A 915 34.22 -22.05 23.16
C PRO A 915 32.96 -21.73 23.98
N ILE A 916 32.86 -20.48 24.45
CA ILE A 916 31.62 -19.93 25.01
C ILE A 916 30.75 -19.42 23.86
N VAL A 917 29.47 -19.77 23.89
CA VAL A 917 28.44 -19.29 22.95
C VAL A 917 27.53 -18.31 23.68
N TYR A 918 27.08 -17.27 22.96
CA TYR A 918 26.17 -16.25 23.49
C TYR A 918 24.85 -16.25 22.73
N THR A 919 23.73 -16.08 23.45
CA THR A 919 22.40 -15.86 22.86
C THR A 919 21.70 -14.68 23.53
N SER A 920 20.81 -14.00 22.80
CA SER A 920 19.94 -12.93 23.31
C SER A 920 18.51 -13.45 23.39
N SER A 921 17.81 -13.25 24.51
CA SER A 921 16.40 -13.66 24.66
C SER A 921 15.42 -12.76 23.89
N ASN A 922 15.82 -11.53 23.56
CA ASN A 922 15.01 -10.57 22.81
C ASN A 922 15.83 -9.78 21.78
N VAL A 923 15.75 -10.21 20.52
CA VAL A 923 16.41 -9.59 19.36
C VAL A 923 15.88 -8.21 18.98
N SER A 924 14.71 -7.80 19.48
CA SER A 924 14.18 -6.43 19.28
C SER A 924 14.82 -5.37 20.19
N VAL A 925 15.65 -5.80 21.15
CA VAL A 925 16.47 -4.93 22.01
C VAL A 925 17.94 -5.02 21.63
N ALA A 926 18.47 -6.24 21.48
CA ALA A 926 19.82 -6.44 20.93
C ALA A 926 20.00 -7.84 20.31
N THR A 927 20.79 -7.91 19.23
CA THR A 927 21.27 -9.15 18.60
C THR A 927 22.72 -9.44 19.01
N VAL A 928 23.16 -10.70 18.87
CA VAL A 928 24.54 -11.10 19.14
C VAL A 928 25.08 -11.92 17.97
N ALA A 929 26.24 -11.52 17.44
CA ALA A 929 26.97 -12.24 16.39
C ALA A 929 28.37 -12.58 16.92
N GLY A 930 28.68 -13.87 17.08
CA GLY A 930 29.88 -14.32 17.78
C GLY A 930 29.88 -13.83 19.23
N ASN A 931 30.72 -12.84 19.55
CA ASN A 931 30.72 -12.14 20.84
C ASN A 931 30.43 -10.63 20.73
N VAL A 932 29.94 -10.13 19.59
CA VAL A 932 29.59 -8.71 19.39
C VAL A 932 28.09 -8.51 19.56
N VAL A 933 27.70 -7.51 20.35
CA VAL A 933 26.30 -7.11 20.56
C VAL A 933 25.99 -5.89 19.70
N HIS A 934 24.91 -5.96 18.93
CA HIS A 934 24.33 -4.83 18.20
C HIS A 934 22.99 -4.42 18.83
N ILE A 935 22.78 -3.12 19.06
CA ILE A 935 21.58 -2.58 19.74
C ILE A 935 20.51 -2.22 18.72
N THR A 936 19.37 -2.91 18.80
CA THR A 936 18.25 -2.75 17.85
C THR A 936 17.09 -1.91 18.39
N GLY A 937 16.94 -1.80 19.72
CA GLY A 937 15.85 -1.03 20.34
C GLY A 937 16.04 -0.80 21.84
N ALA A 938 15.28 0.13 22.41
CA ALA A 938 15.24 0.34 23.85
C ALA A 938 14.36 -0.71 24.55
N GLY A 939 14.79 -1.18 25.72
CA GLY A 939 14.15 -2.24 26.48
C GLY A 939 15.17 -3.06 27.27
N THR A 940 14.81 -4.30 27.61
CA THR A 940 15.69 -5.26 28.28
C THR A 940 15.75 -6.58 27.51
N THR A 941 16.94 -7.15 27.38
CA THR A 941 17.16 -8.51 26.88
C THR A 941 18.14 -9.23 27.79
N ASP A 942 17.98 -10.54 27.93
CA ASP A 942 18.92 -11.38 28.67
C ASP A 942 19.93 -12.00 27.72
N ILE A 943 21.21 -11.69 27.94
CA ILE A 943 22.32 -12.30 27.24
C ILE A 943 22.76 -13.53 28.04
N THR A 944 22.64 -14.71 27.45
CA THR A 944 23.04 -15.98 28.07
C THR A 944 24.38 -16.42 27.52
N ALA A 945 25.39 -16.57 28.38
CA ALA A 945 26.64 -17.24 28.07
C ALA A 945 26.52 -18.73 28.43
N SER A 946 26.76 -19.61 27.46
CA SER A 946 26.71 -21.08 27.61
C SER A 946 28.00 -21.74 27.14
N GLN A 947 28.31 -22.91 27.70
CA GLN A 947 29.49 -23.71 27.34
C GLN A 947 29.17 -25.19 27.50
N ALA A 948 29.29 -25.94 26.41
CA ALA A 948 28.94 -27.37 26.38
C ALA A 948 29.89 -28.21 27.24
N GLY A 949 29.39 -29.36 27.71
CA GLY A 949 30.23 -30.38 28.35
C GLY A 949 31.02 -31.19 27.33
N SER A 950 31.91 -32.04 27.82
CA SER A 950 32.63 -33.05 27.04
C SER A 950 32.80 -34.32 27.87
N ASP A 951 33.51 -35.34 27.39
CA ASP A 951 33.73 -36.57 28.16
C ASP A 951 34.41 -36.30 29.51
N GLY A 952 35.37 -35.37 29.55
CA GLY A 952 36.09 -34.99 30.78
C GLY A 952 35.45 -33.87 31.63
N TYR A 953 34.46 -33.14 31.11
CA TYR A 953 33.88 -31.97 31.78
C TYR A 953 32.34 -32.01 31.81
N PHE A 954 31.73 -31.65 32.94
CA PHE A 954 30.29 -31.35 32.96
C PHE A 954 30.00 -30.07 32.17
N ALA A 955 28.80 -29.93 31.60
CA ALA A 955 28.40 -28.67 30.98
C ALA A 955 28.43 -27.54 32.01
N ALA A 956 28.93 -26.36 31.64
CA ALA A 956 28.93 -25.23 32.56
C ALA A 956 27.48 -24.78 32.82
N THR A 957 27.18 -24.37 34.06
CA THR A 957 25.91 -23.70 34.33
C THR A 957 25.85 -22.39 33.53
N ASN A 958 24.84 -22.23 32.69
CA ASN A 958 24.65 -21.03 31.88
C ASN A 958 24.60 -19.78 32.77
N VAL A 959 25.32 -18.73 32.38
CA VAL A 959 25.33 -17.46 33.11
C VAL A 959 24.58 -16.41 32.30
N VAL A 960 23.46 -15.95 32.86
CA VAL A 960 22.58 -14.95 32.25
C VAL A 960 22.92 -13.56 32.78
N ARG A 961 22.93 -12.56 31.89
CA ARG A 961 23.10 -11.14 32.21
C ARG A 961 22.14 -10.29 31.40
N THR A 962 21.28 -9.56 32.11
CA THR A 962 20.37 -8.59 31.50
C THR A 962 21.15 -7.40 30.95
N LEU A 963 20.95 -7.11 29.67
CA LEU A 963 21.31 -5.86 29.03
C LEU A 963 20.09 -4.93 29.06
N THR A 964 20.22 -3.80 29.75
CA THR A 964 19.23 -2.71 29.70
C THR A 964 19.67 -1.67 28.67
N VAL A 965 18.80 -1.38 27.71
CA VAL A 965 18.95 -0.29 26.74
C VAL A 965 17.93 0.79 27.07
N ASN A 966 18.38 1.92 27.60
CA ASN A 966 17.50 3.03 27.95
C ASN A 966 17.05 3.80 26.70
N LYS A 967 15.85 4.38 26.78
CA LYS A 967 15.34 5.33 25.79
C LYS A 967 16.16 6.63 25.81
N VAL A 968 16.40 7.21 24.64
CA VAL A 968 17.08 8.52 24.50
C VAL A 968 16.08 9.67 24.71
N ALA A 969 16.55 10.80 25.23
CA ALA A 969 15.71 11.98 25.39
C ALA A 969 15.48 12.69 24.05
N LEU A 970 14.22 12.82 23.64
CA LEU A 970 13.81 13.56 22.45
C LEU A 970 13.06 14.83 22.86
N THR A 971 13.68 15.98 22.66
CA THR A 971 13.08 17.28 23.01
C THR A 971 12.16 17.76 21.89
N VAL A 972 10.90 17.97 22.24
CA VAL A 972 9.83 18.44 21.34
C VAL A 972 9.43 19.84 21.75
N ARG A 973 9.83 20.82 20.94
CA ARG A 973 9.56 22.24 21.19
C ARG A 973 8.55 22.78 20.20
N VAL A 974 7.41 23.24 20.70
CA VAL A 974 6.45 24.01 19.89
C VAL A 974 7.07 25.37 19.55
N ARG A 975 6.88 25.85 18.33
CA ARG A 975 7.24 27.22 17.96
C ARG A 975 6.19 28.21 18.49
N ASP A 976 6.65 29.40 18.89
CA ASP A 976 5.75 30.52 19.19
C ASP A 976 5.03 30.93 17.91
N THR A 977 3.71 31.08 17.99
CA THR A 977 2.84 31.40 16.85
C THR A 977 2.00 32.64 17.18
N VAL A 978 1.52 33.33 16.15
CA VAL A 978 0.68 34.52 16.27
C VAL A 978 -0.61 34.30 15.49
N LYS A 979 -1.75 34.74 16.03
CA LYS A 979 -3.02 34.85 15.31
C LYS A 979 -3.71 36.18 15.59
N ILE A 980 -4.78 36.47 14.87
CA ILE A 980 -5.64 37.61 15.14
C ILE A 980 -6.92 37.11 15.86
N GLU A 981 -7.50 37.93 16.73
CA GLU A 981 -8.80 37.65 17.36
C GLU A 981 -9.88 37.45 16.29
N GLN A 982 -10.81 36.51 16.52
CA GLN A 982 -11.80 36.01 15.57
C GLN A 982 -11.24 35.21 14.38
N THR A 983 -9.92 35.02 14.22
CA THR A 983 -9.39 34.03 13.26
C THR A 983 -9.29 32.65 13.90
N PRO A 984 -9.46 31.56 13.12
CA PRO A 984 -9.11 30.22 13.56
C PRO A 984 -7.68 30.15 14.12
N ASN A 985 -7.40 29.16 14.95
CA ASN A 985 -6.03 28.88 15.35
C ASN A 985 -5.26 28.37 14.11
N PRO A 986 -4.05 28.90 13.83
CA PRO A 986 -3.18 28.34 12.80
C PRO A 986 -2.62 26.99 13.24
N ASP A 987 -2.14 26.19 12.26
CA ASP A 987 -1.45 24.94 12.55
C ASP A 987 -0.20 25.19 13.42
N PHE A 988 -0.10 24.45 14.52
CA PHE A 988 1.01 24.58 15.46
C PHE A 988 2.15 23.65 15.06
N THR A 989 3.33 24.23 14.78
CA THR A 989 4.51 23.45 14.37
C THR A 989 5.41 23.13 15.56
N VAL A 990 5.95 21.91 15.56
CA VAL A 990 6.94 21.45 16.54
C VAL A 990 8.31 21.26 15.88
N THR A 991 9.36 21.33 16.70
CA THR A 991 10.74 21.03 16.33
C THR A 991 11.27 19.93 17.25
N TYR A 992 11.92 18.94 16.64
CA TYR A 992 12.52 17.80 17.33
C TYR A 992 14.03 17.97 17.43
N THR A 993 14.59 17.66 18.59
CA THR A 993 16.05 17.62 18.81
C THR A 993 16.38 16.44 19.73
N GLY A 994 17.35 15.60 19.34
CA GLY A 994 17.73 14.39 20.09
C GLY A 994 17.44 13.05 19.39
N PHE A 995 16.99 13.05 18.12
CA PHE A 995 17.04 11.82 17.32
C PHE A 995 18.50 11.34 17.15
N VAL A 996 18.72 10.05 17.30
CA VAL A 996 19.97 9.35 16.97
C VAL A 996 19.80 8.61 15.64
N LEU A 997 20.88 8.04 15.10
CA LEU A 997 20.87 7.19 13.89
C LEU A 997 20.26 7.82 12.61
N GLY A 998 20.13 9.15 12.54
CA GLY A 998 19.57 9.86 11.39
C GLY A 998 18.03 9.83 11.29
N GLU A 999 17.35 9.41 12.35
CA GLU A 999 15.89 9.25 12.39
C GLU A 999 15.11 10.58 12.32
N THR A 1000 13.82 10.48 12.00
CA THR A 1000 12.90 11.62 11.87
C THR A 1000 11.59 11.37 12.64
N ALA A 1001 10.65 12.32 12.57
CA ALA A 1001 9.32 12.17 13.18
C ALA A 1001 8.54 10.94 12.67
N GLY A 1002 8.89 10.38 11.50
CA GLY A 1002 8.32 9.12 10.99
C GLY A 1002 8.71 7.87 11.80
N ASN A 1003 9.75 7.96 12.63
CA ASN A 1003 10.20 6.87 13.52
C ASN A 1003 9.44 6.84 14.87
N LEU A 1004 8.41 7.66 15.05
CA LEU A 1004 7.60 7.72 16.26
C LEU A 1004 6.31 6.91 16.09
N THR A 1005 6.00 6.05 17.06
CA THR A 1005 4.75 5.27 17.10
C THR A 1005 3.51 6.17 17.14
N THR A 1006 3.61 7.34 17.76
CA THR A 1006 2.60 8.40 17.69
C THR A 1006 3.29 9.75 17.79
N ALA A 1007 3.01 10.65 16.85
CA ALA A 1007 3.56 12.00 16.86
C ALA A 1007 2.89 12.86 17.96
N PRO A 1008 3.66 13.66 18.73
CA PRO A 1008 3.11 14.66 19.64
C PRO A 1008 2.12 15.63 18.98
N VAL A 1009 1.00 15.86 19.65
CA VAL A 1009 -0.04 16.83 19.25
C VAL A 1009 0.05 18.06 20.15
N VAL A 1010 -0.19 19.25 19.58
CA VAL A 1010 -0.20 20.52 20.32
C VAL A 1010 -1.63 20.91 20.67
N THR A 1011 -1.87 21.21 21.95
CA THR A 1011 -3.16 21.66 22.47
C THR A 1011 -3.08 23.09 23.01
N THR A 1012 -4.20 23.79 23.05
CA THR A 1012 -4.31 25.12 23.67
C THR A 1012 -5.73 25.39 24.13
N THR A 1013 -5.88 26.27 25.13
CA THR A 1013 -7.19 26.78 25.57
C THR A 1013 -7.72 27.91 24.69
N ALA A 1014 -6.92 28.42 23.76
CA ALA A 1014 -7.37 29.42 22.80
C ALA A 1014 -8.38 28.83 21.80
N GLN A 1015 -9.53 29.48 21.68
CA GLN A 1015 -10.56 29.24 20.66
C GLN A 1015 -10.52 30.34 19.59
N THR A 1016 -11.25 30.19 18.49
CA THR A 1016 -11.37 31.18 17.40
C THR A 1016 -11.65 32.60 17.92
N ASN A 1017 -12.58 32.72 18.86
CA ASN A 1017 -13.04 33.96 19.50
C ASN A 1017 -12.25 34.38 20.77
N SER A 1018 -11.12 33.74 21.08
CA SER A 1018 -10.34 34.08 22.29
C SER A 1018 -9.80 35.50 22.23
N ALA A 1019 -9.93 36.21 23.36
CA ALA A 1019 -9.54 37.61 23.50
C ALA A 1019 -8.02 37.83 23.31
N PRO A 1020 -7.57 39.07 23.00
CA PRO A 1020 -6.15 39.33 22.77
C PRO A 1020 -5.30 39.10 24.02
N GLY A 1021 -4.20 38.36 23.87
CA GLY A 1021 -3.38 37.91 25.00
C GLY A 1021 -2.42 36.78 24.64
N TYR A 1022 -1.84 36.16 25.66
CA TYR A 1022 -0.94 35.02 25.52
C TYR A 1022 -1.62 33.75 26.00
N TYR A 1023 -1.57 32.71 25.17
CA TYR A 1023 -2.11 31.37 25.45
C TYR A 1023 -0.99 30.35 25.30
N THR A 1024 -0.92 29.39 26.22
CA THR A 1024 0.08 28.32 26.16
C THR A 1024 -0.25 27.34 25.03
N LEU A 1025 0.77 26.92 24.29
CA LEU A 1025 0.73 25.80 23.37
C LEU A 1025 1.41 24.60 24.05
N THR A 1026 0.61 23.64 24.50
CA THR A 1026 1.08 22.49 25.28
C THR A 1026 1.18 21.26 24.36
N PRO A 1027 2.40 20.79 24.02
CA PRO A 1027 2.58 19.54 23.29
C PRO A 1027 2.40 18.34 24.24
N GLY A 1028 1.86 17.24 23.72
CA GLY A 1028 1.67 15.99 24.47
C GLY A 1028 1.25 14.82 23.57
N GLY A 1029 1.00 13.66 24.16
CA GLY A 1029 0.44 12.50 23.46
C GLY A 1029 1.39 11.73 22.52
N GLY A 1030 2.67 12.13 22.40
CA GLY A 1030 3.65 11.38 21.64
C GLY A 1030 4.02 10.05 22.28
N ILE A 1031 4.17 9.00 21.46
CA ILE A 1031 4.54 7.63 21.87
C ILE A 1031 5.71 7.16 21.01
N SER A 1032 6.71 6.55 21.65
CA SER A 1032 7.85 5.92 20.98
C SER A 1032 8.39 4.76 21.80
N GLN A 1033 8.83 3.70 21.12
CA GLN A 1033 9.56 2.60 21.75
C GLN A 1033 10.96 3.04 22.21
N ASN A 1034 11.64 3.90 21.44
CA ASN A 1034 13.07 4.21 21.62
C ASN A 1034 13.35 5.57 22.30
N TYR A 1035 12.36 6.46 22.40
CA TYR A 1035 12.53 7.82 22.92
C TYR A 1035 11.64 8.16 24.12
N ASN A 1036 12.19 8.94 25.05
CA ASN A 1036 11.49 9.65 26.12
C ASN A 1036 11.29 11.11 25.71
N PHE A 1037 10.04 11.57 25.63
CA PHE A 1037 9.75 12.93 25.18
C PHE A 1037 9.97 13.97 26.28
N ILE A 1038 10.73 15.03 25.97
CA ILE A 1038 10.83 16.24 26.79
C ILE A 1038 10.03 17.35 26.10
N TYR A 1039 8.92 17.74 26.70
CA TYR A 1039 7.99 18.71 26.13
C TYR A 1039 8.34 20.14 26.52
N VAL A 1040 8.63 20.98 25.53
CA VAL A 1040 8.84 22.42 25.70
C VAL A 1040 7.63 23.15 25.11
N PRO A 1041 6.77 23.77 25.94
CA PRO A 1041 5.60 24.49 25.45
C PRO A 1041 6.01 25.73 24.67
N GLY A 1042 5.18 26.08 23.69
CA GLY A 1042 5.26 27.33 22.95
C GLY A 1042 4.18 28.30 23.43
N ARG A 1043 4.12 29.47 22.79
CA ARG A 1043 3.14 30.50 23.10
C ARG A 1043 2.41 30.96 21.85
N LEU A 1044 1.08 30.92 21.90
CA LEU A 1044 0.22 31.60 20.95
C LEU A 1044 -0.02 33.03 21.43
N THR A 1045 0.34 33.99 20.59
CA THR A 1045 -0.01 35.40 20.79
C THR A 1045 -1.27 35.71 19.98
N VAL A 1046 -2.37 36.00 20.65
CA VAL A 1046 -3.58 36.50 20.01
C VAL A 1046 -3.52 38.02 19.97
N LEU A 1047 -3.46 38.59 18.76
CA LEU A 1047 -3.48 40.02 18.51
C LEU A 1047 -4.92 40.53 18.37
N PRO A 1048 -5.21 41.79 18.70
CA PRO A 1048 -6.51 42.41 18.40
C PRO A 1048 -6.82 42.39 16.90
N ALA A 1049 -8.12 42.32 16.56
CA ALA A 1049 -8.60 42.48 15.19
C ALA A 1049 -8.07 43.79 14.55
N SER A 1050 -7.71 43.73 13.27
CA SER A 1050 -7.01 44.81 12.54
C SER A 1050 -7.91 45.96 12.10
N ASP A 1051 -8.73 46.48 13.02
CA ASP A 1051 -9.25 47.84 12.95
C ASP A 1051 -8.15 48.79 13.45
N THR A 1052 -7.68 49.68 12.58
CA THR A 1052 -6.58 50.62 12.85
C THR A 1052 -6.88 51.63 13.97
N THR A 1053 -8.13 51.70 14.46
CA THR A 1053 -8.52 52.54 15.60
C THR A 1053 -8.34 51.88 16.97
N ARG A 1054 -8.34 50.55 17.07
CA ARG A 1054 -8.31 49.82 18.35
C ARG A 1054 -6.91 49.37 18.78
N ARG A 1055 -6.07 50.32 19.19
CA ARG A 1055 -4.88 49.94 20.00
C ARG A 1055 -5.34 49.42 21.37
N TYR A 1056 -4.72 48.35 21.87
CA TYR A 1056 -5.27 47.58 22.99
C TYR A 1056 -4.87 48.14 24.36
N LEU A 1057 -5.87 48.40 25.21
CA LEU A 1057 -5.72 48.75 26.61
C LEU A 1057 -6.71 47.91 27.45
N TYR A 1058 -6.15 47.08 28.34
CA TYR A 1058 -6.91 46.31 29.30
C TYR A 1058 -6.44 46.65 30.72
N LEU A 1059 -7.41 46.82 31.61
CA LEU A 1059 -7.24 47.39 32.94
C LEU A 1059 -8.00 46.50 33.91
N PHE A 1060 -7.35 46.15 35.02
CA PHE A 1060 -8.00 45.49 36.15
C PHE A 1060 -7.24 45.80 37.44
N VAL A 1061 -7.94 45.84 38.56
CA VAL A 1061 -7.28 45.87 39.88
C VAL A 1061 -6.88 44.43 40.22
N ASN A 1062 -5.61 44.21 40.57
CA ASN A 1062 -5.12 42.88 40.95
C ASN A 1062 -5.48 42.56 42.42
N ALA A 1063 -5.27 41.32 42.83
CA ALA A 1063 -5.55 40.87 44.21
C ALA A 1063 -4.73 41.59 45.30
N ALA A 1064 -3.66 42.32 44.93
CA ALA A 1064 -2.86 43.14 45.83
C ALA A 1064 -3.33 44.61 45.91
N GLY A 1065 -4.43 44.97 45.23
CA GLY A 1065 -5.00 46.31 45.25
C GLY A 1065 -4.31 47.34 44.33
N ASN A 1066 -3.42 46.89 43.44
CA ASN A 1066 -2.79 47.71 42.41
C ASN A 1066 -3.59 47.66 41.09
N LEU A 1067 -3.56 48.75 40.32
CA LEU A 1067 -4.08 48.76 38.96
C LEU A 1067 -3.06 48.13 38.01
N ASN A 1068 -3.36 46.95 37.47
CA ASN A 1068 -2.58 46.33 36.42
C ASN A 1068 -3.04 46.88 35.06
N VAL A 1069 -2.09 47.50 34.34
CA VAL A 1069 -2.30 48.14 33.04
C VAL A 1069 -1.61 47.29 31.97
N ARG A 1070 -2.40 46.55 31.18
CA ARG A 1070 -1.94 45.74 30.05
C ARG A 1070 -2.19 46.49 28.75
N THR A 1071 -1.15 46.67 27.94
CA THR A 1071 -1.26 47.33 26.64
C THR A 1071 -0.38 46.67 25.58
N TYR A 1072 -0.73 46.85 24.30
CA TYR A 1072 0.00 46.30 23.16
C TYR A 1072 0.64 47.41 22.31
N SER A 1073 1.91 47.25 21.95
CA SER A 1073 2.59 48.12 20.99
C SER A 1073 2.99 47.37 19.72
N GLN A 1074 2.69 47.94 18.56
CA GLN A 1074 3.10 47.41 17.25
C GLN A 1074 4.59 47.69 16.94
N LYS A 1075 5.18 48.70 17.56
CA LYS A 1075 6.59 49.10 17.44
C LYS A 1075 7.16 49.46 18.82
N PRO A 1076 8.48 49.33 19.08
CA PRO A 1076 9.07 49.83 20.31
C PRO A 1076 8.76 51.33 20.48
N ALA A 1077 8.20 51.71 21.62
CA ALA A 1077 7.80 53.08 21.92
C ALA A 1077 8.05 53.40 23.39
N LEU A 1078 8.46 54.63 23.67
CA LEU A 1078 8.35 55.21 25.01
C LEU A 1078 6.96 55.84 25.13
N ALA A 1079 6.26 55.47 26.19
CA ALA A 1079 4.97 56.04 26.56
C ALA A 1079 4.94 56.26 28.07
N ASP A 1080 3.97 57.05 28.51
CA ASP A 1080 3.68 57.31 29.90
C ASP A 1080 2.25 56.87 30.19
N VAL A 1081 2.07 56.09 31.25
CA VAL A 1081 0.74 55.74 31.78
C VAL A 1081 0.34 56.81 32.79
N TYR A 1082 -0.81 57.42 32.57
CA TYR A 1082 -1.42 58.45 33.41
C TYR A 1082 -2.73 57.90 33.98
N LEU A 1083 -2.95 58.06 35.29
CA LEU A 1083 -4.22 57.80 35.95
C LEU A 1083 -4.82 59.15 36.37
N TYR A 1084 -5.98 59.50 35.79
CA TYR A 1084 -6.73 60.71 36.09
C TYR A 1084 -8.00 60.40 36.88
N ASP A 1085 -8.43 61.32 37.75
CA ASP A 1085 -9.85 61.35 38.16
C ASP A 1085 -10.75 61.81 36.99
N MET A 1086 -12.07 61.63 37.15
CA MET A 1086 -13.04 62.05 36.13
C MET A 1086 -13.14 63.58 35.95
N GLY A 1087 -12.51 64.36 36.82
CA GLY A 1087 -12.31 65.80 36.63
C GLY A 1087 -11.10 66.15 35.74
N GLY A 1088 -10.33 65.14 35.32
CA GLY A 1088 -9.13 65.31 34.50
C GLY A 1088 -7.87 65.65 35.29
N ARG A 1089 -7.89 65.61 36.62
CA ARG A 1089 -6.68 65.84 37.43
C ARG A 1089 -5.83 64.57 37.47
N LEU A 1090 -4.54 64.72 37.18
CA LEU A 1090 -3.57 63.64 37.20
C LEU A 1090 -3.28 63.18 38.65
N LEU A 1091 -3.47 61.89 38.93
CA LEU A 1091 -3.27 61.27 40.25
C LEU A 1091 -1.95 60.48 40.31
N ARG A 1092 -1.63 59.73 39.26
CA ARG A 1092 -0.38 58.95 39.13
C ARG A 1092 0.11 59.01 37.69
N LYS A 1093 1.43 59.12 37.53
CA LYS A 1093 2.13 58.95 36.26
C LYS A 1093 3.16 57.83 36.44
N LYS A 1094 3.29 56.95 35.44
CA LYS A 1094 4.35 55.95 35.39
C LYS A 1094 4.88 55.82 33.97
N ASN A 1095 6.16 56.10 33.79
CA ASN A 1095 6.83 55.93 32.51
C ASN A 1095 6.87 54.43 32.15
N LEU A 1096 6.61 54.12 30.88
CA LEU A 1096 6.45 52.77 30.34
C LEU A 1096 7.21 52.67 29.02
N PHE A 1097 8.36 51.98 29.05
CA PHE A 1097 8.97 51.51 27.82
C PHE A 1097 8.14 50.32 27.29
N MET A 1098 7.49 50.53 26.15
CA MET A 1098 6.68 49.52 25.47
C MET A 1098 7.51 48.89 24.33
N PRO A 1099 8.19 47.75 24.54
CA PRO A 1099 8.73 46.98 23.43
C PRO A 1099 7.58 46.51 22.51
N ARG A 1100 7.90 46.09 21.28
CA ARG A 1100 6.90 45.49 20.37
C ARG A 1100 6.32 44.22 21.01
N GLY A 1101 5.01 44.19 21.25
CA GLY A 1101 4.34 43.13 22.00
C GLY A 1101 3.37 43.66 23.06
N PHE A 1102 2.84 42.76 23.90
CA PHE A 1102 2.09 43.14 25.09
C PHE A 1102 3.05 43.43 26.25
N ILE A 1103 2.76 44.48 27.02
CA ILE A 1103 3.41 44.78 28.30
C ILE A 1103 2.38 45.03 29.39
N ASN A 1104 2.70 44.58 30.60
CA ASN A 1104 1.95 44.89 31.82
C ASN A 1104 2.78 45.87 32.66
N THR A 1105 2.13 46.86 33.26
CA THR A 1105 2.74 47.68 34.31
C THR A 1105 1.73 47.94 35.40
N GLU A 1106 2.16 47.92 36.66
CA GLU A 1106 1.29 48.20 37.79
C GLU A 1106 1.39 49.65 38.24
N ILE A 1107 0.25 50.27 38.52
CA ILE A 1107 0.15 51.55 39.22
C ILE A 1107 -0.39 51.27 40.62
N ASP A 1108 0.37 51.66 41.63
CA ASP A 1108 -0.07 51.63 43.02
C ASP A 1108 -1.24 52.61 43.22
N LEU A 1109 -2.32 52.10 43.78
CA LEU A 1109 -3.56 52.83 44.08
C LEU A 1109 -3.63 53.32 45.53
N THR A 1110 -2.56 53.16 46.32
CA THR A 1110 -2.54 53.58 47.72
C THR A 1110 -2.78 55.08 47.85
N GLY A 1111 -3.75 55.43 48.70
CA GLY A 1111 -4.27 56.79 48.85
C GLY A 1111 -5.29 57.23 47.79
N ILE A 1112 -5.70 56.37 46.86
CA ILE A 1112 -6.75 56.65 45.86
C ILE A 1112 -8.06 56.00 46.33
N PRO A 1113 -9.16 56.77 46.50
CA PRO A 1113 -10.44 56.25 46.99
C PRO A 1113 -11.21 55.45 45.94
N ASN A 1114 -12.25 54.72 46.35
CA ASN A 1114 -13.14 54.01 45.41
C ASN A 1114 -13.88 55.02 44.50
N GLY A 1115 -13.92 54.74 43.20
CA GLY A 1115 -14.47 55.65 42.19
C GLY A 1115 -14.13 55.26 40.75
N ALA A 1116 -14.62 56.04 39.78
CA ALA A 1116 -14.24 55.90 38.38
C ALA A 1116 -13.01 56.75 38.07
N TYR A 1117 -12.10 56.22 37.25
CA TYR A 1117 -10.84 56.85 36.87
C TYR A 1117 -10.51 56.60 35.40
N ALA A 1118 -9.94 57.59 34.73
CA ALA A 1118 -9.50 57.47 33.34
C ALA A 1118 -8.00 57.14 33.29
N VAL A 1119 -7.64 56.01 32.70
CA VAL A 1119 -6.25 55.63 32.46
C VAL A 1119 -5.89 56.00 31.02
N ALA A 1120 -4.92 56.88 30.84
CA ALA A 1120 -4.34 57.18 29.54
C ALA A 1120 -2.96 56.53 29.39
N ILE A 1121 -2.60 56.12 28.18
CA ILE A 1121 -1.22 55.82 27.79
C ILE A 1121 -0.89 56.75 26.63
N LYS A 1122 0.08 57.64 26.82
CA LYS A 1122 0.49 58.62 25.81
C LYS A 1122 1.99 58.53 25.52
N GLY A 1123 2.37 58.42 24.26
CA GLY A 1123 3.74 58.19 23.83
C GLY A 1123 3.91 58.24 22.32
N ASN A 1124 5.14 58.03 21.84
CA ASN A 1124 5.49 58.23 20.43
C ASN A 1124 4.85 57.17 19.50
N GLY A 1125 3.61 57.46 19.05
CA GLY A 1125 2.76 56.58 18.24
C GLY A 1125 1.69 55.80 19.01
N VAL A 1126 1.56 56.00 20.33
CA VAL A 1126 0.57 55.34 21.20
C VAL A 1126 -0.17 56.39 22.02
N ASP A 1127 -1.44 56.61 21.68
CA ASP A 1127 -2.40 57.40 22.48
C ASP A 1127 -3.63 56.52 22.72
N LEU A 1128 -3.87 56.17 23.97
CA LEU A 1128 -4.99 55.33 24.42
C LEU A 1128 -5.60 55.91 25.68
N ILE A 1129 -6.93 55.85 25.80
CA ILE A 1129 -7.66 56.16 27.03
C ILE A 1129 -8.68 55.06 27.28
N LYS A 1130 -8.80 54.62 28.54
CA LYS A 1130 -9.88 53.74 28.98
C LYS A 1130 -10.23 54.02 30.44
N THR A 1131 -11.52 54.10 30.72
CA THR A 1131 -12.04 54.29 32.08
C THR A 1131 -12.12 52.96 32.81
N ILE A 1132 -11.81 52.96 34.11
CA ILE A 1132 -12.00 51.84 35.03
C ILE A 1132 -12.63 52.32 36.34
N SER A 1133 -13.56 51.54 36.88
CA SER A 1133 -14.01 51.70 38.27
C SER A 1133 -13.04 50.98 39.20
N ILE A 1134 -12.37 51.74 40.05
CA ILE A 1134 -11.57 51.21 41.14
C ILE A 1134 -12.51 51.02 42.34
N ILE A 1135 -12.70 49.77 42.71
CA ILE A 1135 -13.46 49.36 43.90
C ILE A 1135 -12.51 48.45 44.68
N ARG A 1136 -12.03 48.95 45.82
CA ARG A 1136 -11.30 48.19 46.84
C ARG A 1136 -12.27 47.50 47.78
#